data_AF-A0A8K1D9H8-F1
#
_entry.id   AF-A0A8K1D9H8-F1
#
_cell.length_a   1.000
_cell.length_b   1.000
_cell.length_c   1.000
_cell.angle_alpha   90.00
_cell.angle_beta   90.00
_cell.angle_gamma   90.00
#
_symmetry.space_group_name_H-M   'P 1'
#
loop_
_entity.id
_entity.type
_entity.pdbx_description
1 polymer ?
#
loop_
_entity_poly.entity_id
_entity_poly.type
_entity_poly.pdbx_seq_one_letter_code
_entity_poly.pdbx_strand_id
1 'polypeptide(L)'
;LLAPGYTETHYSEQGQPVTVTPNYTEHCHYHGHVRGHRHSWVVISTCSGIRGLIVLSSNTSYYLRPLGTPEPGLHLIQRAEHLPMPGGTCGHGQDLGGTVAGIAQLFQQQHPRARRDAWRTMKYMELFIVADHTLYRKQNLNLGHTKQRIVEIANYVDKFYRLLNIKVALIGLEVWTERDQCTVSSDANATLWAFLQWKKSLRARKKHDNAQLLTGKTFGGTTIGMAPLEGMCSADNSGGVSVDHAEQPIGAAATMAHEIGHNFGMVHDSAGCCREATPEQGGCVMAAATGHPFPRVFSSCSKRQLENYFQKGGGMCLFNLPDTKDLVVARKCGNGFREEGEDCDCGEVEECTNPCCNAHNCTLKEGAQCAHGDCCHSCKLKAAGTLCREAAGSCDLPEFCTGTSPYCPANVYLLDGSSCARGQAYCSNGMCMTHQQQCVQLWGPGAWPAPDACFQDVNMAGNTYGNCGKDSQGHYVKCDKRDAMCGKIQCQSSAKKPQGTNTVSIDTTIRFKGREVKCRGTFVYSAKDDQEDLSDPGLVLTGTKCGDGMVCKDRRCQNASLFELEKCVSRCHGHGVCNSNKNCHCDPGWAPPFCEEPGLGGSVDSGPVQSHSHESVLLAFLVIFLFLLPALSLTVYYWYRQENSLLHRWIKETRHRSQEGCSRNKSIVRKSSSARPKAAFTLRNISASSQPRKGAQTPFLPGPGTAPPGSQPINVVHPLRPAAHPVPPRPRDPKPTRPPPPASKSPLVSPKAGTSQAKLPPPRKPLPCSPIRSPQVVPKQQPPRRPLPGGPLLAKELPPAHGQTLLVMVPPTNFKVSSGSSHPSRPLKPMPPQRPVPAIKVQSTSFSSKK
;
A
#
# COMPACT_ATOMS: atom_id res chain seq x y z
N LEU A 1 11.76 12.22 -10.11
CA LEU A 1 12.50 11.21 -9.31
C LEU A 1 12.88 11.80 -7.97
N LEU A 2 13.81 12.76 -7.94
CA LEU A 2 14.09 13.54 -6.74
C LEU A 2 12.83 14.31 -6.34
N ALA A 3 12.54 14.35 -5.04
CA ALA A 3 11.39 15.04 -4.47
C ALA A 3 11.75 16.48 -4.05
N PRO A 4 10.76 17.35 -3.88
CA PRO A 4 10.90 18.57 -3.08
C PRO A 4 11.61 18.36 -1.75
N GLY A 5 12.44 19.32 -1.35
CA GLY A 5 13.22 19.25 -0.11
C GLY A 5 14.20 18.07 -0.02
N TYR A 6 14.69 17.53 -1.14
CA TYR A 6 15.65 16.41 -1.18
C TYR A 6 16.93 16.71 -0.38
N THR A 7 17.32 15.77 0.50
CA THR A 7 18.49 15.90 1.38
C THR A 7 19.50 14.77 1.17
N GLU A 8 20.78 15.10 1.12
CA GLU A 8 21.88 14.14 1.10
C GLU A 8 22.70 14.22 2.39
N THR A 9 22.84 13.12 3.11
CA THR A 9 23.66 13.07 4.33
C THR A 9 24.91 12.21 4.11
N HIS A 10 26.04 12.70 4.61
CA HIS A 10 27.31 11.96 4.69
C HIS A 10 27.96 12.26 6.04
N TYR A 11 29.09 11.64 6.37
CA TYR A 11 29.76 11.82 7.66
C TYR A 11 31.12 12.47 7.45
N SER A 12 31.45 13.45 8.31
CA SER A 12 32.81 14.02 8.38
C SER A 12 33.76 13.05 9.09
N GLU A 13 35.08 13.25 8.95
CA GLU A 13 36.13 12.45 9.63
C GLU A 13 35.95 12.35 11.16
N GLN A 14 35.22 13.30 11.77
CA GLN A 14 34.89 13.28 13.21
C GLN A 14 33.64 12.43 13.54
N GLY A 15 33.07 11.74 12.55
CA GLY A 15 31.84 10.95 12.65
C GLY A 15 30.57 11.77 12.85
N GLN A 16 30.57 13.07 12.53
CA GLN A 16 29.37 13.92 12.61
C GLN A 16 28.61 13.91 11.27
N PRO A 17 27.26 13.87 11.29
CA PRO A 17 26.46 13.90 10.07
C PRO A 17 26.47 15.30 9.45
N VAL A 18 26.76 15.36 8.16
CA VAL A 18 26.75 16.54 7.31
C VAL A 18 25.63 16.36 6.28
N THR A 19 24.49 16.99 6.53
CA THR A 19 23.34 17.02 5.61
C THR A 19 23.43 18.24 4.71
N VAL A 20 23.33 18.03 3.40
CA VAL A 20 23.25 19.08 2.37
C VAL A 20 21.94 18.94 1.60
N THR A 21 21.40 20.07 1.13
CA THR A 21 20.31 20.14 0.16
C THR A 21 20.89 20.63 -1.17
N PRO A 22 21.27 19.72 -2.10
CA PRO A 22 21.92 20.15 -3.33
C PRO A 22 20.93 20.91 -4.21
N ASN A 23 21.37 22.04 -4.76
CA ASN A 23 20.60 22.79 -5.74
C ASN A 23 20.73 22.10 -7.11
N TYR A 24 19.89 21.09 -7.35
CA TYR A 24 19.76 20.47 -8.67
C TYR A 24 19.02 21.40 -9.61
N THR A 25 19.78 22.14 -10.42
CA THR A 25 19.28 22.89 -11.57
C THR A 25 19.27 22.06 -12.86
N GLU A 26 20.07 20.99 -12.92
CA GLU A 26 20.19 20.11 -14.08
C GLU A 26 19.50 18.76 -13.85
N HIS A 27 18.47 18.49 -14.64
CA HIS A 27 17.82 17.18 -14.64
C HIS A 27 18.60 16.22 -15.55
N CYS A 28 18.97 15.08 -14.99
CA CYS A 28 19.77 14.10 -15.70
C CYS A 28 19.24 12.65 -15.56
N HIS A 29 18.01 12.46 -15.07
CA HIS A 29 17.35 11.16 -14.97
C HIS A 29 16.04 11.16 -15.75
N TYR A 30 15.90 10.23 -16.69
CA TYR A 30 14.87 10.23 -17.72
C TYR A 30 14.19 8.87 -17.87
N HIS A 31 12.87 8.91 -18.09
CA HIS A 31 12.07 7.81 -18.58
C HIS A 31 11.56 8.14 -19.99
N GLY A 32 11.29 7.12 -20.79
CA GLY A 32 10.71 7.32 -22.12
C GLY A 32 10.31 6.02 -22.81
N HIS A 33 10.01 6.14 -24.10
CA HIS A 33 9.58 5.07 -25.00
C HIS A 33 10.36 5.17 -26.32
N VAL A 34 10.64 4.05 -26.98
CA VAL A 34 11.36 4.06 -28.27
C VAL A 34 10.37 4.27 -29.41
N ARG A 35 10.59 5.33 -30.20
CA ARG A 35 9.74 5.68 -31.35
C ARG A 35 9.60 4.49 -32.30
N GLY A 36 8.35 4.16 -32.66
CA GLY A 36 8.02 3.02 -33.52
C GLY A 36 7.81 1.69 -32.79
N HIS A 37 8.25 1.54 -31.53
CA HIS A 37 8.10 0.29 -30.77
C HIS A 37 7.02 0.41 -29.70
N ARG A 38 5.85 -0.21 -29.94
CA ARG A 38 4.78 -0.30 -28.93
C ARG A 38 5.24 -1.14 -27.73
N HIS A 39 4.90 -0.70 -26.52
CA HIS A 39 5.32 -1.29 -25.25
C HIS A 39 6.83 -1.26 -24.95
N SER A 40 7.65 -0.60 -25.79
CA SER A 40 9.04 -0.31 -25.45
C SER A 40 9.12 0.69 -24.28
N TRP A 41 10.23 0.67 -23.55
CA TRP A 41 10.51 1.71 -22.56
C TRP A 41 12.00 1.88 -22.30
N VAL A 42 12.34 3.04 -21.75
CA VAL A 42 13.71 3.48 -21.51
C VAL A 42 13.84 4.03 -20.10
N VAL A 43 14.96 3.74 -19.45
CA VAL A 43 15.43 4.35 -18.20
C VAL A 43 16.88 4.78 -18.42
N ILE A 44 17.14 6.08 -18.41
CA ILE A 44 18.48 6.65 -18.69
C ILE A 44 18.87 7.66 -17.60
N SER A 45 20.16 7.67 -17.28
CA SER A 45 20.87 8.76 -16.62
C SER A 45 21.87 9.39 -17.61
N THR A 46 21.96 10.73 -17.60
CA THR A 46 22.91 11.52 -18.39
C THR A 46 23.93 12.26 -17.51
N CYS A 47 23.87 12.07 -16.18
CA CYS A 47 24.61 12.89 -15.21
C CYS A 47 26.14 12.78 -15.35
N SER A 48 26.62 11.59 -15.75
CA SER A 48 28.05 11.28 -15.94
C SER A 48 28.20 10.42 -17.20
N GLY A 49 27.91 11.04 -18.35
CA GLY A 49 27.67 10.36 -19.62
C GLY A 49 26.32 9.63 -19.64
N ILE A 50 25.92 9.13 -20.82
CA ILE A 50 24.65 8.41 -20.98
C ILE A 50 24.79 6.95 -20.56
N ARG A 51 23.93 6.52 -19.66
CA ARG A 51 23.94 5.19 -19.03
C ARG A 51 22.50 4.77 -18.72
N GLY A 52 22.15 3.50 -18.90
CA GLY A 52 20.76 3.08 -18.73
C GLY A 52 20.38 1.76 -19.39
N LEU A 53 19.08 1.51 -19.45
CA LEU A 53 18.46 0.35 -20.09
C LEU A 53 17.45 0.82 -21.13
N ILE A 54 17.56 0.27 -22.33
CA ILE A 54 16.61 0.43 -23.43
C ILE A 54 15.92 -0.93 -23.64
N VAL A 55 14.61 -0.99 -23.49
CA VAL A 55 13.79 -2.20 -23.73
C VAL A 55 12.95 -1.96 -24.99
N LEU A 56 13.24 -2.68 -26.07
CA LEU A 56 12.50 -2.60 -27.34
C LEU A 56 11.30 -3.56 -27.38
N SER A 57 11.46 -4.71 -26.74
CA SER A 57 10.48 -5.79 -26.63
C SER A 57 10.79 -6.62 -25.38
N SER A 58 9.96 -7.61 -25.05
CA SER A 58 10.23 -8.51 -23.91
C SER A 58 11.55 -9.27 -24.04
N ASN A 59 11.93 -9.68 -25.26
CA ASN A 59 13.18 -10.42 -25.53
C ASN A 59 14.36 -9.51 -25.93
N THR A 60 14.14 -8.23 -26.25
CA THR A 60 15.19 -7.37 -26.83
C THR A 60 15.41 -6.14 -25.97
N SER A 61 16.56 -6.12 -25.29
CA SER A 61 16.96 -4.99 -24.46
C SER A 61 18.48 -4.79 -24.44
N TYR A 62 18.91 -3.55 -24.22
CA TYR A 62 20.29 -3.11 -24.31
C TYR A 62 20.65 -2.26 -23.09
N TYR A 63 21.81 -2.56 -22.49
CA TYR A 63 22.44 -1.65 -21.56
C TYR A 63 23.36 -0.70 -22.30
N LEU A 64 23.26 0.57 -21.90
CA LEU A 64 24.13 1.65 -22.33
C LEU A 64 25.04 2.02 -21.16
N ARG A 65 26.35 2.13 -21.40
CA ARG A 65 27.30 2.69 -20.43
C ARG A 65 28.39 3.51 -21.10
N PRO A 66 28.92 4.58 -20.49
CA PRO A 66 30.14 5.22 -20.97
C PRO A 66 31.33 4.26 -20.85
N LEU A 67 32.28 4.36 -21.79
CA LEU A 67 33.54 3.61 -21.73
C LEU A 67 34.56 4.23 -20.76
N GLY A 68 34.43 5.52 -20.46
CA GLY A 68 35.34 6.26 -19.59
C GLY A 68 36.56 6.83 -20.35
N THR A 69 37.49 7.41 -19.61
CA THR A 69 38.78 7.84 -20.17
C THR A 69 39.60 6.61 -20.60
N PRO A 70 40.25 6.62 -21.79
CA PRO A 70 40.67 7.80 -22.55
C PRO A 70 39.69 8.35 -23.59
N GLU A 71 38.48 7.78 -23.76
CA GLU A 71 37.54 8.15 -24.83
C GLU A 71 36.22 8.78 -24.31
N PRO A 72 36.26 10.02 -23.77
CA PRO A 72 35.06 10.72 -23.32
C PRO A 72 34.10 10.99 -24.49
N GLY A 73 32.92 10.37 -24.47
CA GLY A 73 31.87 10.51 -25.49
C GLY A 73 31.54 9.21 -26.24
N LEU A 74 32.36 8.18 -26.10
CA LEU A 74 32.06 6.84 -26.62
C LEU A 74 31.26 6.01 -25.59
N HIS A 75 30.18 5.41 -26.07
CA HIS A 75 29.27 4.58 -25.27
C HIS A 75 29.26 3.15 -25.79
N LEU A 76 29.31 2.21 -24.85
CA LEU A 76 29.13 0.79 -25.10
C LEU A 76 27.64 0.45 -25.10
N ILE A 77 27.15 -0.12 -26.19
CA ILE A 77 25.84 -0.77 -26.25
C ILE A 77 26.03 -2.27 -26.20
N GLN A 78 25.59 -2.89 -25.11
CA GLN A 78 25.63 -4.35 -24.92
C GLN A 78 24.21 -4.88 -24.75
N ARG A 79 23.88 -6.00 -25.43
CA ARG A 79 22.60 -6.66 -25.22
C ARG A 79 22.51 -7.18 -23.78
N ALA A 80 21.35 -6.99 -23.15
CA ALA A 80 21.14 -7.41 -21.78
C ALA A 80 21.41 -8.92 -21.60
N GLU A 81 20.92 -9.76 -22.51
CA GLU A 81 21.06 -11.22 -22.50
C GLU A 81 22.51 -11.75 -22.42
N HIS A 82 23.52 -10.94 -22.76
CA HIS A 82 24.94 -11.34 -22.81
C HIS A 82 25.80 -10.83 -21.64
N LEU A 83 25.19 -10.38 -20.53
CA LEU A 83 25.94 -10.02 -19.31
C LEU A 83 26.02 -11.21 -18.34
N PRO A 84 27.21 -11.75 -18.04
CA PRO A 84 27.36 -12.81 -17.05
C PRO A 84 27.33 -12.21 -15.65
N MET A 85 26.29 -12.50 -14.85
CA MET A 85 26.25 -12.14 -13.44
C MET A 85 25.58 -13.22 -12.56
N PRO A 86 26.02 -13.35 -11.30
CA PRO A 86 25.42 -14.29 -10.35
C PRO A 86 23.98 -13.87 -10.01
N GLY A 87 23.07 -14.85 -10.00
CA GLY A 87 21.75 -14.69 -9.40
C GLY A 87 21.79 -14.89 -7.87
N GLY A 88 20.69 -14.54 -7.21
CA GLY A 88 20.52 -14.75 -5.77
C GLY A 88 19.06 -14.97 -5.40
N THR A 89 18.81 -15.52 -4.22
CA THR A 89 17.47 -15.63 -3.64
C THR A 89 17.24 -14.45 -2.70
N CYS A 90 16.03 -13.94 -2.62
CA CYS A 90 15.61 -13.21 -1.42
C CYS A 90 15.45 -14.24 -0.29
N GLY A 91 15.56 -13.83 0.98
CA GLY A 91 15.68 -14.77 2.10
C GLY A 91 14.57 -15.85 2.16
N HIS A 92 13.39 -15.54 1.63
CA HIS A 92 12.26 -16.46 1.49
C HIS A 92 12.39 -17.44 0.28
N GLY A 93 13.53 -18.10 0.08
CA GLY A 93 13.80 -18.91 -1.13
C GLY A 93 12.81 -20.06 -1.40
N GLN A 94 12.82 -20.62 -2.62
CA GLN A 94 12.37 -21.99 -2.93
C GLN A 94 12.80 -22.43 -4.34
N ASP A 95 12.87 -23.75 -4.52
CA ASP A 95 13.04 -24.42 -5.81
C ASP A 95 12.04 -25.58 -6.00
N LEU A 96 11.68 -25.80 -7.26
CA LEU A 96 10.85 -26.86 -7.89
C LEU A 96 9.62 -27.51 -7.17
N GLY A 97 8.46 -27.37 -7.83
CA GLY A 97 7.71 -28.53 -8.36
C GLY A 97 6.51 -29.09 -7.56
N GLY A 98 5.28 -28.80 -8.01
CA GLY A 98 4.07 -29.47 -7.49
C GLY A 98 2.75 -29.13 -8.21
N THR A 99 2.16 -30.13 -8.87
CA THR A 99 0.95 -30.02 -9.72
C THR A 99 -0.38 -30.01 -8.95
N VAL A 100 -0.92 -28.82 -8.60
CA VAL A 100 -2.36 -28.67 -8.24
C VAL A 100 -2.93 -27.31 -8.69
N ALA A 101 -3.07 -27.08 -10.00
CA ALA A 101 -3.62 -25.83 -10.55
C ALA A 101 -5.14 -25.86 -10.90
N GLY A 102 -5.85 -26.96 -10.64
CA GLY A 102 -7.11 -27.27 -11.32
C GLY A 102 -8.44 -26.97 -10.61
N ILE A 103 -8.46 -26.55 -9.34
CA ILE A 103 -9.72 -26.60 -8.52
C ILE A 103 -10.15 -25.22 -7.95
N ALA A 104 -9.26 -24.21 -7.94
CA ALA A 104 -9.55 -22.91 -7.33
C ALA A 104 -10.54 -22.01 -8.12
N GLN A 105 -10.96 -22.40 -9.33
CA GLN A 105 -11.84 -21.59 -10.20
C GLN A 105 -13.35 -21.82 -10.01
N LEU A 106 -13.76 -22.73 -9.11
CA LEU A 106 -15.16 -23.21 -9.04
C LEU A 106 -16.07 -22.53 -8.00
N PHE A 107 -15.59 -21.57 -7.21
CA PHE A 107 -16.42 -20.86 -6.22
C PHE A 107 -16.26 -19.33 -6.32
N GLN A 108 -17.15 -18.71 -7.10
CA GLN A 108 -17.40 -17.27 -7.00
C GLN A 108 -18.05 -16.97 -5.64
N GLN A 109 -17.29 -16.42 -4.70
CA GLN A 109 -17.91 -15.77 -3.53
C GLN A 109 -18.61 -14.48 -3.99
N GLN A 110 -19.82 -14.25 -3.48
CA GLN A 110 -20.49 -12.95 -3.63
C GLN A 110 -19.75 -11.91 -2.80
N HIS A 111 -18.78 -11.23 -3.42
CA HIS A 111 -18.17 -10.05 -2.82
C HIS A 111 -19.22 -8.94 -2.67
N PRO A 112 -19.24 -8.21 -1.54
CA PRO A 112 -19.79 -6.85 -1.53
C PRO A 112 -19.16 -6.06 -2.68
N ARG A 113 -19.92 -5.14 -3.31
CA ARG A 113 -19.46 -4.36 -4.47
C ARG A 113 -18.05 -3.82 -4.19
N ALA A 114 -17.07 -4.24 -4.99
CA ALA A 114 -15.70 -3.76 -4.87
C ALA A 114 -15.69 -2.23 -4.94
N ARG A 115 -15.23 -1.56 -3.87
CA ARG A 115 -15.08 -0.11 -3.75
C ARG A 115 -14.14 0.36 -4.87
N ARG A 116 -14.63 1.08 -5.88
CA ARG A 116 -13.96 1.11 -7.20
C ARG A 116 -12.75 2.04 -7.29
N ASP A 117 -12.66 3.05 -6.44
CA ASP A 117 -11.87 4.23 -6.76
C ASP A 117 -10.48 4.29 -6.10
N ALA A 118 -10.29 3.68 -4.91
CA ALA A 118 -9.00 3.70 -4.21
C ALA A 118 -7.81 3.09 -5.00
N TRP A 119 -8.06 2.16 -5.93
CA TRP A 119 -7.04 1.47 -6.75
C TRP A 119 -6.55 2.29 -7.95
N ARG A 120 -7.40 3.19 -8.45
CA ARG A 120 -7.18 3.84 -9.76
C ARG A 120 -6.34 5.10 -9.66
N THR A 121 -6.33 5.73 -8.49
CA THR A 121 -5.61 6.98 -8.26
C THR A 121 -4.13 6.70 -8.08
N MET A 122 -3.28 7.55 -8.67
CA MET A 122 -1.83 7.46 -8.50
C MET A 122 -1.47 7.61 -7.01
N LYS A 123 -0.59 6.72 -6.53
CA LYS A 123 0.01 6.79 -5.20
C LYS A 123 1.40 7.39 -5.30
N TYR A 124 1.86 7.99 -4.21
CA TYR A 124 3.21 8.52 -4.08
C TYR A 124 3.91 7.78 -2.95
N MET A 125 5.17 7.40 -3.14
CA MET A 125 5.98 6.74 -2.11
C MET A 125 7.23 7.56 -1.84
N GLU A 126 7.30 8.20 -0.68
CA GLU A 126 8.46 8.91 -0.17
C GLU A 126 9.54 7.92 0.27
N LEU A 127 10.49 7.66 -0.63
CA LEU A 127 11.59 6.71 -0.44
C LEU A 127 12.85 7.42 0.06
N PHE A 128 13.48 6.85 1.09
CA PHE A 128 14.81 7.22 1.56
C PHE A 128 15.79 6.04 1.39
N ILE A 129 16.97 6.26 0.81
CA ILE A 129 17.95 5.17 0.58
C ILE A 129 19.24 5.42 1.36
N VAL A 130 19.70 4.40 2.09
CA VAL A 130 20.94 4.44 2.86
C VAL A 130 21.98 3.53 2.23
N ALA A 131 23.22 3.98 2.10
CA ALA A 131 24.37 3.17 1.71
C ALA A 131 25.28 2.89 2.91
N ASP A 132 25.58 1.62 3.16
CA ASP A 132 26.50 1.22 4.22
C ASP A 132 27.97 1.57 3.90
N HIS A 133 28.83 1.48 4.91
CA HIS A 133 30.24 1.77 4.75
C HIS A 133 30.94 0.74 3.83
N THR A 134 30.45 -0.51 3.82
CA THR A 134 30.95 -1.55 2.91
C THR A 134 30.71 -1.17 1.44
N LEU A 135 29.53 -0.63 1.11
CA LEU A 135 29.20 -0.14 -0.22
C LEU A 135 30.05 1.07 -0.58
N TYR A 136 30.20 2.03 0.32
CA TYR A 136 31.06 3.20 0.10
C TYR A 136 32.50 2.78 -0.26
N ARG A 137 33.05 1.78 0.44
CA ARG A 137 34.34 1.16 0.11
C ARG A 137 34.33 0.45 -1.25
N LYS A 138 33.27 -0.31 -1.58
CA LYS A 138 33.10 -0.97 -2.88
C LYS A 138 33.04 0.04 -4.04
N GLN A 139 32.51 1.23 -3.79
CA GLN A 139 32.48 2.37 -4.72
C GLN A 139 33.76 3.22 -4.66
N ASN A 140 34.91 2.58 -4.36
CA ASN A 140 36.25 3.19 -4.31
C ASN A 140 36.37 4.42 -3.38
N LEU A 141 35.64 4.43 -2.26
CA LEU A 141 35.58 5.57 -1.32
C LEU A 141 35.17 6.89 -2.00
N ASN A 142 34.40 6.82 -3.09
CA ASN A 142 33.99 7.99 -3.85
C ASN A 142 32.54 8.35 -3.53
N LEU A 143 32.35 9.46 -2.81
CA LEU A 143 31.02 9.92 -2.38
C LEU A 143 30.12 10.27 -3.57
N GLY A 144 30.67 10.91 -4.62
CA GLY A 144 29.93 11.25 -5.83
C GLY A 144 29.44 10.00 -6.58
N HIS A 145 30.32 9.00 -6.75
CA HIS A 145 29.95 7.75 -7.40
C HIS A 145 28.92 6.95 -6.59
N THR A 146 29.05 6.92 -5.26
CA THR A 146 28.10 6.25 -4.37
C THR A 146 26.71 6.91 -4.42
N LYS A 147 26.65 8.25 -4.37
CA LYS A 147 25.40 9.02 -4.54
C LYS A 147 24.76 8.75 -5.90
N GLN A 148 25.55 8.85 -6.97
CA GLN A 148 25.07 8.57 -8.33
C GLN A 148 24.50 7.14 -8.45
N ARG A 149 25.17 6.14 -7.87
CA ARG A 149 24.69 4.75 -7.83
C ARG A 149 23.32 4.63 -7.17
N ILE A 150 23.11 5.28 -6.02
CA ILE A 150 21.83 5.30 -5.30
C ILE A 150 20.70 5.91 -6.15
N VAL A 151 20.94 7.06 -6.78
CA VAL A 151 19.90 7.73 -7.59
C VAL A 151 19.61 6.96 -8.88
N GLU A 152 20.61 6.32 -9.50
CA GLU A 152 20.40 5.40 -10.63
C GLU A 152 19.50 4.21 -10.24
N ILE A 153 19.73 3.60 -9.06
CA ILE A 153 18.87 2.53 -8.51
C ILE A 153 17.44 3.04 -8.29
N ALA A 154 17.27 4.19 -7.65
CA ALA A 154 15.96 4.79 -7.41
C ALA A 154 15.18 5.05 -8.72
N ASN A 155 15.86 5.44 -9.80
CA ASN A 155 15.25 5.67 -11.12
C ASN A 155 14.62 4.37 -11.68
N TYR A 156 15.33 3.24 -11.58
CA TYR A 156 14.77 1.93 -11.97
C TYR A 156 13.59 1.52 -11.09
N VAL A 157 13.66 1.76 -9.77
CA VAL A 157 12.56 1.45 -8.83
C VAL A 157 11.30 2.28 -9.17
N ASP A 158 11.42 3.58 -9.47
CA ASP A 158 10.29 4.39 -9.97
C ASP A 158 9.68 3.79 -11.25
N LYS A 159 10.52 3.39 -12.22
CA LYS A 159 10.01 2.79 -13.46
C LYS A 159 9.21 1.51 -13.21
N PHE A 160 9.67 0.64 -12.31
CA PHE A 160 8.97 -0.61 -11.98
C PHE A 160 7.63 -0.34 -11.28
N TYR A 161 7.58 0.60 -10.33
CA TYR A 161 6.37 0.92 -9.58
C TYR A 161 5.35 1.78 -10.34
N ARG A 162 5.78 2.58 -11.33
CA ARG A 162 4.85 3.29 -12.24
C ARG A 162 3.91 2.34 -13.00
N LEU A 163 4.29 1.08 -13.20
CA LEU A 163 3.42 0.03 -13.78
C LEU A 163 2.30 -0.45 -12.83
N LEU A 164 2.33 -0.02 -11.56
CA LEU A 164 1.37 -0.32 -10.50
C LEU A 164 0.63 0.94 -10.01
N ASN A 165 0.67 2.03 -10.78
CA ASN A 165 0.14 3.35 -10.40
C ASN A 165 0.79 3.93 -9.12
N ILE A 166 2.04 3.58 -8.82
CA ILE A 166 2.82 4.12 -7.68
C ILE A 166 4.00 4.92 -8.26
N LYS A 167 4.08 6.23 -7.97
CA LYS A 167 5.21 7.10 -8.34
C LYS A 167 6.18 7.15 -7.15
N VAL A 168 7.46 6.86 -7.39
CA VAL A 168 8.47 6.88 -6.34
C VAL A 168 9.14 8.25 -6.29
N ALA A 169 9.12 8.86 -5.10
CA ALA A 169 9.72 10.15 -4.83
C ALA A 169 10.93 9.93 -3.91
N LEU A 170 12.15 10.05 -4.45
CA LEU A 170 13.37 9.97 -3.65
C LEU A 170 13.50 11.29 -2.87
N ILE A 171 13.20 11.25 -1.58
CA ILE A 171 13.20 12.42 -0.68
C ILE A 171 14.55 12.64 0.02
N GLY A 172 15.48 11.68 -0.10
CA GLY A 172 16.82 11.81 0.43
C GLY A 172 17.64 10.54 0.35
N LEU A 173 18.95 10.70 0.56
CA LEU A 173 19.88 9.60 0.75
C LEU A 173 20.84 9.87 1.91
N GLU A 174 21.44 8.79 2.43
CA GLU A 174 22.49 8.87 3.44
C GLU A 174 23.61 7.86 3.12
N VAL A 175 24.87 8.30 3.15
CA VAL A 175 26.05 7.45 2.91
C VAL A 175 26.90 7.40 4.16
N TRP A 176 27.13 6.19 4.68
CA TRP A 176 27.92 5.95 5.89
C TRP A 176 29.43 5.97 5.60
N THR A 177 29.95 7.17 5.31
CA THR A 177 31.34 7.38 4.84
C THR A 177 32.42 6.94 5.84
N GLU A 178 32.19 7.11 7.14
CA GLU A 178 33.17 6.78 8.19
C GLU A 178 32.98 5.38 8.80
N ARG A 179 31.74 5.06 9.19
CA ARG A 179 31.35 3.79 9.83
C ARG A 179 29.86 3.58 9.71
N ASP A 180 29.44 2.32 9.80
CA ASP A 180 28.02 1.96 9.85
C ASP A 180 27.35 2.54 11.11
N GLN A 181 26.10 2.99 10.96
CA GLN A 181 25.31 3.58 12.05
C GLN A 181 24.36 2.57 12.72
N CYS A 182 24.28 1.36 12.17
CA CYS A 182 23.70 0.17 12.80
C CYS A 182 24.61 -1.05 12.52
N THR A 183 24.35 -2.17 13.19
CA THR A 183 25.05 -3.43 12.90
C THR A 183 24.69 -3.92 11.49
N VAL A 184 25.70 -4.20 10.66
CA VAL A 184 25.54 -4.84 9.34
C VAL A 184 26.34 -6.16 9.34
N SER A 185 25.63 -7.29 9.32
CA SER A 185 26.18 -8.65 9.45
C SER A 185 26.07 -9.45 8.14
N SER A 186 26.61 -10.67 8.12
CA SER A 186 26.27 -11.66 7.09
C SER A 186 24.85 -12.23 7.28
N ASP A 187 24.27 -12.16 8.49
CA ASP A 187 22.84 -12.37 8.67
C ASP A 187 22.05 -11.17 8.11
N ALA A 188 21.17 -11.46 7.16
CA ALA A 188 20.23 -10.50 6.58
C ALA A 188 19.16 -10.06 7.59
N ASN A 189 18.72 -10.96 8.48
CA ASN A 189 17.66 -10.68 9.45
C ASN A 189 18.17 -9.80 10.60
N ALA A 190 19.31 -10.12 11.23
CA ALA A 190 19.93 -9.23 12.22
C ALA A 190 20.26 -7.85 11.63
N THR A 191 20.72 -7.78 10.37
CA THR A 191 20.93 -6.52 9.65
C THR A 191 19.63 -5.74 9.47
N LEU A 192 18.54 -6.40 9.04
CA LEU A 192 17.22 -5.79 8.88
C LEU A 192 16.69 -5.23 10.20
N TRP A 193 16.77 -6.00 11.30
CA TRP A 193 16.32 -5.55 12.61
C TRP A 193 17.13 -4.35 13.12
N ALA A 194 18.46 -4.39 12.98
CA ALA A 194 19.33 -3.27 13.36
C ALA A 194 19.03 -2.00 12.53
N PHE A 195 18.79 -2.16 11.23
CA PHE A 195 18.44 -1.06 10.33
C PHE A 195 17.06 -0.46 10.64
N LEU A 196 16.03 -1.29 10.83
CA LEU A 196 14.68 -0.82 11.19
C LEU A 196 14.67 -0.14 12.57
N GLN A 197 15.47 -0.61 13.52
CA GLN A 197 15.66 0.08 14.80
C GLN A 197 16.32 1.45 14.63
N TRP A 198 17.37 1.54 13.81
CA TRP A 198 18.04 2.80 13.50
C TRP A 198 17.12 3.78 12.75
N LYS A 199 16.29 3.29 11.81
CA LYS A 199 15.31 4.05 11.01
C LYS A 199 14.33 4.86 11.89
N LYS A 200 14.01 4.38 13.10
CA LYS A 200 13.17 5.12 14.06
C LYS A 200 13.76 6.49 14.40
N SER A 201 15.09 6.62 14.46
CA SER A 201 15.80 7.89 14.65
C SER A 201 15.86 8.74 13.37
N LEU A 202 15.99 8.13 12.19
CA LEU A 202 15.90 8.82 10.90
C LEU A 202 14.55 9.52 10.73
N ARG A 203 13.44 8.87 11.11
CA ARG A 203 12.08 9.45 10.99
C ARG A 203 11.91 10.77 11.75
N ALA A 204 12.65 10.98 12.83
CA ALA A 204 12.66 12.25 13.56
C ALA A 204 13.44 13.37 12.85
N ARG A 205 14.41 13.02 11.99
CA ARG A 205 15.20 13.97 11.17
C ARG A 205 14.53 14.28 9.83
N LYS A 206 13.95 13.26 9.18
CA LYS A 206 13.33 13.34 7.86
C LYS A 206 12.12 12.41 7.80
N LYS A 207 10.93 12.98 7.60
CA LYS A 207 9.70 12.20 7.31
C LYS A 207 9.90 11.43 6.00
N HIS A 208 9.37 10.22 5.96
CA HIS A 208 9.45 9.29 4.84
C HIS A 208 8.41 8.17 5.01
N ASP A 209 7.98 7.58 3.89
CA ASP A 209 7.06 6.44 3.89
C ASP A 209 7.81 5.13 4.05
N ASN A 210 8.97 5.01 3.40
CA ASN A 210 9.79 3.81 3.34
C ASN A 210 11.29 4.14 3.33
N ALA A 211 12.11 3.29 3.98
CA ALA A 211 13.56 3.42 3.92
C ALA A 211 14.22 2.09 3.56
N GLN A 212 15.21 2.12 2.66
CA GLN A 212 15.91 0.93 2.18
C GLN A 212 17.42 1.05 2.45
N LEU A 213 18.02 0.01 3.05
CA LEU A 213 19.47 -0.10 3.20
C LEU A 213 20.04 -0.85 2.00
N LEU A 214 20.95 -0.21 1.28
CA LEU A 214 21.76 -0.83 0.23
C LEU A 214 23.14 -1.14 0.81
N THR A 215 23.48 -2.42 0.93
CA THR A 215 24.77 -2.88 1.48
C THR A 215 25.72 -3.41 0.40
N GLY A 216 27.02 -3.13 0.58
CA GLY A 216 28.10 -3.77 -0.19
C GLY A 216 28.50 -5.14 0.36
N LYS A 217 27.95 -5.57 1.49
CA LYS A 217 28.23 -6.83 2.17
C LYS A 217 27.37 -7.96 1.59
N THR A 218 27.94 -9.15 1.47
CA THR A 218 27.22 -10.37 1.09
C THR A 218 26.59 -11.01 2.33
N PHE A 219 25.30 -11.35 2.25
CA PHE A 219 24.65 -12.16 3.28
C PHE A 219 24.99 -13.66 3.12
N GLY A 220 24.64 -14.46 4.13
CA GLY A 220 24.80 -15.92 4.13
C GLY A 220 23.93 -16.63 3.08
N GLY A 221 24.38 -17.82 2.66
CA GLY A 221 23.75 -18.62 1.63
C GLY A 221 23.63 -17.88 0.28
N THR A 222 22.42 -17.85 -0.28
CA THR A 222 22.11 -17.15 -1.54
C THR A 222 21.34 -15.85 -1.34
N THR A 223 21.19 -15.39 -0.08
CA THR A 223 20.32 -14.25 0.28
C THR A 223 20.86 -12.92 -0.26
N ILE A 224 20.06 -12.20 -1.04
CA ILE A 224 20.41 -10.86 -1.57
C ILE A 224 19.51 -9.73 -1.04
N GLY A 225 18.44 -10.05 -0.32
CA GLY A 225 17.52 -9.05 0.25
C GLY A 225 16.57 -9.63 1.30
N MET A 226 16.04 -8.74 2.15
CA MET A 226 14.99 -9.05 3.12
C MET A 226 14.20 -7.80 3.55
N ALA A 227 12.88 -7.93 3.68
CA ALA A 227 11.98 -6.92 4.22
C ALA A 227 10.75 -7.51 4.93
N PRO A 228 10.10 -6.78 5.87
CA PRO A 228 8.87 -7.23 6.51
C PRO A 228 7.66 -7.18 5.56
N LEU A 229 6.82 -8.22 5.63
CA LEU A 229 5.56 -8.29 4.91
C LEU A 229 4.52 -7.29 5.46
N GLU A 230 3.76 -6.64 4.58
CA GLU A 230 2.73 -5.61 4.92
C GLU A 230 3.29 -4.40 5.73
N GLY A 231 4.61 -4.20 5.71
CA GLY A 231 5.30 -3.17 6.49
C GLY A 231 5.13 -1.72 6.03
N MET A 232 4.60 -1.45 4.83
CA MET A 232 4.53 -0.08 4.26
C MET A 232 3.76 0.89 5.17
N CYS A 233 4.20 2.15 5.22
CA CYS A 233 3.76 3.20 6.17
C CYS A 233 4.00 2.94 7.67
N SER A 234 4.36 1.71 8.08
CA SER A 234 4.65 1.41 9.49
C SER A 234 5.86 2.19 10.00
N ALA A 235 5.68 2.82 11.17
CA ALA A 235 6.75 3.48 11.92
C ALA A 235 7.98 2.56 12.07
N ASP A 236 7.72 1.33 12.50
CA ASP A 236 8.73 0.35 12.89
C ASP A 236 9.16 -0.54 11.70
N ASN A 237 8.22 -0.93 10.84
CA ASN A 237 8.45 -2.00 9.84
C ASN A 237 8.53 -1.54 8.38
N SER A 238 8.30 -0.27 8.06
CA SER A 238 8.39 0.20 6.66
C SER A 238 9.83 0.39 6.24
N GLY A 239 10.40 -0.66 5.65
CA GLY A 239 11.75 -0.66 5.08
C GLY A 239 12.25 -2.06 4.74
N GLY A 240 13.49 -2.13 4.25
CA GLY A 240 14.14 -3.36 3.84
C GLY A 240 15.66 -3.23 3.72
N VAL A 241 16.33 -4.35 3.47
CA VAL A 241 17.77 -4.44 3.20
C VAL A 241 17.99 -5.13 1.85
N SER A 242 18.95 -4.66 1.07
CA SER A 242 19.28 -5.18 -0.26
C SER A 242 20.79 -5.13 -0.51
N VAL A 243 21.35 -6.18 -1.10
CA VAL A 243 22.76 -6.27 -1.48
C VAL A 243 22.98 -5.63 -2.85
N ASP A 244 24.00 -4.79 -3.00
CA ASP A 244 24.47 -4.30 -4.31
C ASP A 244 25.28 -5.39 -5.03
N HIS A 245 24.61 -6.51 -5.39
CA HIS A 245 25.25 -7.74 -5.89
C HIS A 245 25.75 -7.65 -7.34
N ALA A 246 25.28 -6.68 -8.12
CA ALA A 246 25.48 -6.58 -9.55
C ALA A 246 26.34 -5.36 -9.95
N GLU A 247 27.09 -5.43 -11.05
CA GLU A 247 27.74 -4.23 -11.61
C GLU A 247 26.74 -3.23 -12.17
N GLN A 248 25.64 -3.68 -12.79
CA GLN A 248 24.61 -2.78 -13.32
C GLN A 248 23.58 -2.39 -12.23
N PRO A 249 23.15 -1.11 -12.12
CA PRO A 249 22.27 -0.65 -11.05
C PRO A 249 20.93 -1.39 -10.97
N ILE A 250 20.44 -1.90 -12.11
CA ILE A 250 19.19 -2.66 -12.19
C ILE A 250 19.18 -3.92 -11.32
N GLY A 251 20.32 -4.56 -11.05
CA GLY A 251 20.34 -5.77 -10.20
C GLY A 251 19.94 -5.45 -8.77
N ALA A 252 20.55 -4.41 -8.19
CA ALA A 252 20.17 -3.88 -6.89
C ALA A 252 18.76 -3.29 -6.90
N ALA A 253 18.34 -2.63 -7.99
CA ALA A 253 16.99 -2.07 -8.11
C ALA A 253 15.89 -3.13 -8.19
N ALA A 254 16.13 -4.26 -8.85
CA ALA A 254 15.21 -5.39 -8.91
C ALA A 254 15.01 -6.00 -7.52
N THR A 255 16.11 -6.21 -6.78
CA THR A 255 16.06 -6.67 -5.39
C THR A 255 15.35 -5.65 -4.48
N MET A 256 15.71 -4.36 -4.54
CA MET A 256 15.04 -3.32 -3.76
C MET A 256 13.54 -3.25 -4.09
N ALA A 257 13.15 -3.39 -5.36
CA ALA A 257 11.75 -3.40 -5.75
C ALA A 257 11.00 -4.66 -5.25
N HIS A 258 11.66 -5.81 -5.17
CA HIS A 258 11.14 -7.03 -4.55
C HIS A 258 10.90 -6.82 -3.04
N GLU A 259 11.87 -6.26 -2.32
CA GLU A 259 11.76 -6.01 -0.88
C GLU A 259 10.70 -4.95 -0.54
N ILE A 260 10.56 -3.90 -1.35
CA ILE A 260 9.43 -2.96 -1.26
C ILE A 260 8.11 -3.69 -1.57
N GLY A 261 8.11 -4.71 -2.43
CA GLY A 261 6.95 -5.54 -2.74
C GLY A 261 6.46 -6.31 -1.51
N HIS A 262 7.37 -6.85 -0.69
CA HIS A 262 7.04 -7.39 0.61
C HIS A 262 6.43 -6.33 1.54
N ASN A 263 6.98 -5.10 1.60
CA ASN A 263 6.35 -4.03 2.38
C ASN A 263 4.91 -3.72 1.91
N PHE A 264 4.61 -3.88 0.62
CA PHE A 264 3.26 -3.79 0.03
C PHE A 264 2.36 -5.03 0.23
N GLY A 265 2.81 -6.02 1.00
CA GLY A 265 2.05 -7.25 1.25
C GLY A 265 2.09 -8.28 0.11
N MET A 266 2.93 -8.07 -0.91
CA MET A 266 3.16 -9.08 -1.94
C MET A 266 4.02 -10.20 -1.36
N VAL A 267 3.56 -11.44 -1.54
CA VAL A 267 4.37 -12.65 -1.30
C VAL A 267 4.92 -13.15 -2.63
N HIS A 268 5.74 -14.20 -2.58
CA HIS A 268 6.36 -14.73 -3.79
C HIS A 268 5.38 -15.33 -4.79
N ASP A 269 5.72 -15.19 -6.06
CA ASP A 269 4.98 -15.79 -7.16
C ASP A 269 5.09 -17.32 -7.13
N SER A 270 3.96 -17.99 -6.91
CA SER A 270 3.87 -19.45 -7.04
C SER A 270 3.88 -19.88 -8.51
N ALA A 271 4.12 -21.18 -8.77
CA ALA A 271 4.03 -21.76 -10.11
C ALA A 271 2.72 -21.35 -10.83
N GLY A 272 2.85 -20.76 -12.03
CA GLY A 272 1.72 -20.28 -12.83
C GLY A 272 1.21 -18.87 -12.53
N CYS A 273 1.83 -18.13 -11.59
CA CYS A 273 1.51 -16.71 -11.33
C CYS A 273 2.17 -15.76 -12.33
N CYS A 274 3.47 -15.94 -12.63
CA CYS A 274 4.19 -15.10 -13.61
C CYS A 274 3.76 -15.46 -15.04
N ARG A 275 2.61 -14.92 -15.46
CA ARG A 275 2.03 -14.92 -16.82
C ARG A 275 2.78 -14.02 -17.81
N GLU A 276 3.38 -12.97 -17.25
CA GLU A 276 3.68 -11.72 -17.96
C GLU A 276 5.12 -11.65 -18.51
N ALA A 277 6.02 -12.50 -17.99
CA ALA A 277 7.39 -12.65 -18.48
C ALA A 277 7.83 -14.11 -18.34
N THR A 278 8.58 -14.61 -19.33
CA THR A 278 9.23 -15.93 -19.25
C THR A 278 10.56 -15.85 -18.47
N PRO A 279 11.13 -16.98 -18.02
CA PRO A 279 12.44 -16.96 -17.35
C PRO A 279 13.55 -16.32 -18.19
N GLU A 280 13.52 -16.51 -19.51
CA GLU A 280 14.48 -15.92 -20.46
C GLU A 280 14.32 -14.40 -20.63
N GLN A 281 13.14 -13.86 -20.26
CA GLN A 281 12.86 -12.42 -20.18
C GLN A 281 13.16 -11.84 -18.79
N GLY A 282 13.58 -12.69 -17.85
CA GLY A 282 13.94 -12.37 -16.47
C GLY A 282 12.85 -12.61 -15.44
N GLY A 283 11.70 -13.15 -15.86
CA GLY A 283 10.57 -13.44 -14.98
C GLY A 283 9.97 -12.18 -14.31
N CYS A 284 9.31 -12.43 -13.17
CA CYS A 284 8.56 -11.42 -12.42
C CYS A 284 9.31 -10.98 -11.16
N VAL A 285 9.09 -9.72 -10.74
CA VAL A 285 9.82 -9.10 -9.61
C VAL A 285 9.65 -9.90 -8.32
N MET A 286 8.48 -10.48 -8.05
CA MET A 286 8.21 -11.28 -6.86
C MET A 286 8.62 -12.76 -6.98
N ALA A 287 9.50 -13.13 -7.92
CA ALA A 287 10.09 -14.46 -7.94
C ALA A 287 11.00 -14.70 -6.71
N ALA A 288 10.97 -15.92 -6.16
CA ALA A 288 11.77 -16.30 -4.98
C ALA A 288 13.29 -16.31 -5.24
N ALA A 289 13.68 -16.38 -6.52
CA ALA A 289 15.04 -16.23 -6.98
C ALA A 289 15.08 -15.15 -8.07
N THR A 290 16.00 -14.20 -7.93
CA THR A 290 16.31 -13.19 -8.95
C THR A 290 17.58 -13.60 -9.68
N GLY A 291 17.41 -14.06 -10.91
CA GLY A 291 18.50 -14.41 -11.82
C GLY A 291 18.84 -13.31 -12.81
N HIS A 292 19.76 -13.61 -13.71
CA HIS A 292 19.98 -12.84 -14.94
C HIS A 292 19.21 -13.51 -16.10
N PRO A 293 18.50 -12.76 -16.96
CA PRO A 293 18.29 -11.30 -16.92
C PRO A 293 17.36 -10.89 -15.77
N PHE A 294 17.51 -9.65 -15.29
CA PHE A 294 16.74 -9.19 -14.12
C PHE A 294 15.24 -8.98 -14.42
N PRO A 295 14.35 -9.29 -13.47
CA PRO A 295 12.91 -9.11 -13.60
C PRO A 295 12.54 -7.63 -13.71
N ARG A 296 11.47 -7.37 -14.46
CA ARG A 296 11.04 -6.00 -14.84
C ARG A 296 9.54 -5.76 -14.69
N VAL A 297 8.77 -6.81 -14.39
CA VAL A 297 7.31 -6.79 -14.35
C VAL A 297 6.80 -7.45 -13.07
N PHE A 298 5.72 -6.92 -12.52
CA PHE A 298 4.97 -7.58 -11.44
C PHE A 298 3.88 -8.46 -12.04
N SER A 299 3.69 -9.66 -11.47
CA SER A 299 2.70 -10.61 -11.97
C SER A 299 1.27 -10.15 -11.66
N SER A 300 0.29 -10.74 -12.34
CA SER A 300 -1.13 -10.59 -11.99
C SER A 300 -1.46 -11.13 -10.59
N CYS A 301 -0.68 -12.05 -10.02
CA CYS A 301 -0.81 -12.44 -8.62
C CYS A 301 -0.33 -11.32 -7.68
N SER A 302 0.85 -10.73 -7.93
CA SER A 302 1.37 -9.63 -7.10
C SER A 302 0.46 -8.40 -7.14
N LYS A 303 -0.09 -8.07 -8.32
CA LYS A 303 -1.08 -6.99 -8.51
C LYS A 303 -2.33 -7.21 -7.65
N ARG A 304 -2.91 -8.41 -7.68
CA ARG A 304 -4.07 -8.76 -6.84
C ARG A 304 -3.75 -8.75 -5.34
N GLN A 305 -2.52 -9.07 -4.95
CA GLN A 305 -2.09 -8.98 -3.55
C GLN A 305 -1.97 -7.52 -3.09
N LEU A 306 -1.41 -6.64 -3.93
CA LEU A 306 -1.38 -5.19 -3.70
C LEU A 306 -2.80 -4.58 -3.61
N GLU A 307 -3.71 -4.99 -4.49
CA GLU A 307 -5.13 -4.62 -4.39
C GLU A 307 -5.73 -5.08 -3.05
N ASN A 308 -5.49 -6.33 -2.64
CA ASN A 308 -5.95 -6.81 -1.34
C ASN A 308 -5.29 -6.06 -0.17
N TYR A 309 -4.05 -5.57 -0.30
CA TYR A 309 -3.35 -4.82 0.73
C TYR A 309 -4.01 -3.46 1.01
N PHE A 310 -4.21 -2.59 -0.01
CA PHE A 310 -4.93 -1.36 0.28
C PHE A 310 -6.42 -1.61 0.62
N GLN A 311 -7.04 -2.74 0.22
CA GLN A 311 -8.44 -3.06 0.60
C GLN A 311 -8.59 -3.25 2.11
N LYS A 312 -7.53 -3.69 2.80
CA LYS A 312 -7.47 -3.83 4.26
C LYS A 312 -7.24 -2.50 4.99
N GLY A 313 -7.00 -1.40 4.27
CA GLY A 313 -6.51 -0.13 4.85
C GLY A 313 -4.99 -0.04 4.95
N GLY A 314 -4.24 -0.81 4.15
CA GLY A 314 -2.80 -0.65 4.02
C GLY A 314 -2.42 0.59 3.19
N GLY A 315 -1.18 1.09 3.34
CA GLY A 315 -0.64 2.13 2.46
C GLY A 315 -1.18 3.56 2.68
N MET A 316 -1.72 3.87 3.86
CA MET A 316 -2.42 5.14 4.15
C MET A 316 -1.58 6.41 3.93
N CYS A 317 -0.26 6.33 4.12
CA CYS A 317 0.69 7.42 3.87
C CYS A 317 0.88 7.76 2.38
N LEU A 318 0.48 6.89 1.46
CA LEU A 318 0.85 7.01 0.03
C LEU A 318 -0.11 7.90 -0.78
N PHE A 319 -0.99 8.63 -0.10
CA PHE A 319 -2.04 9.45 -0.70
C PHE A 319 -1.70 10.95 -0.68
N ASN A 320 -0.71 11.39 0.10
CA ASN A 320 -0.19 12.76 0.00
C ASN A 320 0.80 12.90 -1.15
N LEU A 321 0.75 14.05 -1.83
CA LEU A 321 1.86 14.51 -2.65
C LEU A 321 3.00 14.95 -1.72
N PRO A 322 4.29 14.67 -2.04
CA PRO A 322 5.41 15.14 -1.23
C PRO A 322 5.40 16.67 -1.04
N ASP A 323 5.75 17.14 0.16
CA ASP A 323 5.57 18.56 0.53
C ASP A 323 6.50 19.49 -0.29
N THR A 324 5.88 20.32 -1.13
CA THR A 324 6.57 21.24 -2.05
C THR A 324 7.11 22.51 -1.38
N LYS A 325 6.85 22.73 -0.08
CA LYS A 325 7.15 24.01 0.60
C LYS A 325 8.64 24.24 0.89
N ASP A 326 9.46 23.19 0.92
CA ASP A 326 10.91 23.26 1.18
C ASP A 326 11.74 23.26 -0.12
N LEU A 327 11.25 23.89 -1.20
CA LEU A 327 11.90 23.87 -2.52
C LEU A 327 13.05 24.89 -2.65
N VAL A 328 14.28 24.35 -2.61
CA VAL A 328 15.50 24.99 -3.17
C VAL A 328 15.84 24.40 -4.56
N VAL A 329 15.11 23.38 -5.02
CA VAL A 329 15.29 22.75 -6.35
C VAL A 329 14.66 23.66 -7.42
N ALA A 330 15.31 23.75 -8.58
CA ALA A 330 14.81 24.57 -9.68
C ALA A 330 13.49 24.00 -10.24
N ARG A 331 12.45 24.84 -10.24
CA ARG A 331 11.13 24.59 -10.84
C ARG A 331 11.29 24.07 -12.28
N LYS A 332 10.75 22.90 -12.62
CA LYS A 332 10.76 22.38 -14.00
C LYS A 332 9.47 21.67 -14.41
N CYS A 333 8.71 22.38 -15.22
CA CYS A 333 7.57 21.86 -15.96
C CYS A 333 7.88 20.58 -16.75
N GLY A 334 6.96 19.61 -16.67
CA GLY A 334 6.99 18.34 -17.39
C GLY A 334 7.53 17.16 -16.58
N ASN A 335 7.83 17.36 -15.30
CA ASN A 335 8.32 16.31 -14.38
C ASN A 335 7.17 15.50 -13.71
N GLY A 336 5.92 15.94 -13.91
CA GLY A 336 4.70 15.34 -13.38
C GLY A 336 4.50 15.53 -11.88
N PHE A 337 5.13 16.54 -11.28
CA PHE A 337 4.84 17.06 -9.93
C PHE A 337 4.53 18.55 -10.10
N ARG A 338 3.42 19.02 -9.53
CA ARG A 338 3.08 20.45 -9.58
C ARG A 338 3.94 21.20 -8.55
N GLU A 339 4.86 22.03 -9.02
CA GLU A 339 5.76 22.81 -8.17
C GLU A 339 5.20 24.23 -7.89
N GLU A 340 5.82 24.96 -6.97
CA GLU A 340 5.40 26.33 -6.67
C GLU A 340 5.68 27.25 -7.88
N GLY A 341 4.65 27.90 -8.40
CA GLY A 341 4.71 28.68 -9.65
C GLY A 341 4.10 27.97 -10.86
N GLU A 342 3.67 26.72 -10.71
CA GLU A 342 2.95 25.96 -11.73
C GLU A 342 1.48 25.74 -11.34
N ASP A 343 0.59 25.88 -12.32
CA ASP A 343 -0.83 25.59 -12.12
C ASP A 343 -1.10 24.08 -12.28
N CYS A 344 -0.35 23.41 -13.14
CA CYS A 344 -0.49 21.98 -13.43
C CYS A 344 0.76 21.40 -14.09
N ASP A 345 1.11 20.15 -13.77
CA ASP A 345 2.11 19.38 -14.52
C ASP A 345 1.53 18.00 -14.86
N CYS A 346 1.47 17.67 -16.15
CA CYS A 346 0.94 16.42 -16.70
C CYS A 346 2.03 15.47 -17.24
N GLY A 347 3.30 15.77 -16.97
CA GLY A 347 4.46 15.14 -17.61
C GLY A 347 4.89 15.88 -18.88
N GLU A 348 5.95 15.37 -19.51
CA GLU A 348 6.50 15.86 -20.79
C GLU A 348 5.40 15.91 -21.88
N VAL A 349 5.60 16.78 -22.88
CA VAL A 349 4.58 17.14 -23.90
C VAL A 349 4.01 15.92 -24.63
N GLU A 350 4.82 14.91 -24.89
CA GLU A 350 4.43 13.67 -25.57
C GLU A 350 3.70 12.66 -24.65
N GLU A 351 3.87 12.74 -23.33
CA GLU A 351 3.14 11.90 -22.35
C GLU A 351 1.84 12.56 -21.87
N CYS A 352 1.74 13.89 -21.95
CA CYS A 352 0.58 14.65 -21.46
C CYS A 352 -0.69 14.41 -22.30
N THR A 353 -1.57 13.57 -21.78
CA THR A 353 -2.93 13.35 -22.32
C THR A 353 -3.99 14.25 -21.70
N ASN A 354 -3.60 15.17 -20.80
CA ASN A 354 -4.54 15.97 -20.02
C ASN A 354 -5.13 17.13 -20.85
N PRO A 355 -6.45 17.21 -21.06
CA PRO A 355 -7.05 18.28 -21.85
C PRO A 355 -6.97 19.65 -21.16
N CYS A 356 -6.83 19.70 -19.83
CA CYS A 356 -6.89 20.93 -19.03
C CYS A 356 -5.53 21.63 -18.85
N CYS A 357 -4.42 20.90 -19.03
CA CYS A 357 -3.07 21.41 -18.78
C CYS A 357 -2.33 21.73 -20.07
N ASN A 358 -1.51 22.78 -20.07
CA ASN A 358 -0.56 23.06 -21.16
C ASN A 358 0.83 22.54 -20.78
N ALA A 359 1.22 21.40 -21.36
CA ALA A 359 2.48 20.72 -21.05
C ALA A 359 3.76 21.52 -21.42
N HIS A 360 3.65 22.56 -22.25
CA HIS A 360 4.81 23.37 -22.64
C HIS A 360 5.25 24.38 -21.58
N ASN A 361 4.35 24.79 -20.69
CA ASN A 361 4.58 25.88 -19.73
C ASN A 361 3.92 25.66 -18.35
N CYS A 362 3.27 24.52 -18.14
CA CYS A 362 2.63 24.11 -16.88
C CYS A 362 1.59 25.10 -16.34
N THR A 363 0.94 25.83 -17.25
CA THR A 363 -0.23 26.65 -16.96
C THR A 363 -1.52 25.91 -17.27
N LEU A 364 -2.59 26.24 -16.55
CA LEU A 364 -3.94 25.80 -16.91
C LEU A 364 -4.37 26.42 -18.25
N LYS A 365 -5.10 25.65 -19.06
CA LYS A 365 -5.72 26.21 -20.28
C LYS A 365 -6.87 27.14 -19.91
N GLU A 366 -7.21 28.04 -20.83
CA GLU A 366 -8.27 29.03 -20.64
C GLU A 366 -9.59 28.37 -20.18
N GLY A 367 -10.18 28.92 -19.11
CA GLY A 367 -11.39 28.40 -18.50
C GLY A 367 -11.20 27.20 -17.55
N ALA A 368 -10.02 26.57 -17.47
CA ALA A 368 -9.73 25.52 -16.49
C ALA A 368 -9.43 26.11 -15.10
N GLN A 369 -9.95 25.46 -14.06
CA GLN A 369 -9.64 25.73 -12.64
C GLN A 369 -8.70 24.66 -12.05
N CYS A 370 -8.58 23.52 -12.72
CA CYS A 370 -7.78 22.39 -12.31
C CYS A 370 -7.45 21.49 -13.51
N ALA A 371 -6.45 20.63 -13.33
CA ALA A 371 -6.11 19.60 -14.31
C ALA A 371 -6.00 18.19 -13.70
N HIS A 372 -5.49 18.07 -12.48
CA HIS A 372 -5.17 16.79 -11.84
C HIS A 372 -5.87 16.65 -10.48
N GLY A 373 -5.95 15.41 -9.98
CA GLY A 373 -6.49 15.10 -8.66
C GLY A 373 -7.98 14.74 -8.66
N ASP A 374 -8.38 13.98 -7.65
CA ASP A 374 -9.72 13.35 -7.57
C ASP A 374 -10.86 14.36 -7.34
N CYS A 375 -10.52 15.59 -6.99
CA CYS A 375 -11.44 16.72 -6.86
C CYS A 375 -11.48 17.62 -8.11
N CYS A 376 -10.87 17.19 -9.22
CA CYS A 376 -11.03 17.80 -10.53
C CYS A 376 -11.99 16.98 -11.42
N HIS A 377 -12.93 17.65 -12.09
CA HIS A 377 -13.81 17.04 -13.09
C HIS A 377 -14.06 18.01 -14.24
N SER A 378 -13.84 17.59 -15.48
CA SER A 378 -13.99 18.44 -16.68
C SER A 378 -13.29 19.80 -16.55
N CYS A 379 -12.06 19.80 -16.03
CA CYS A 379 -11.25 20.99 -15.77
C CYS A 379 -11.84 21.99 -14.73
N LYS A 380 -12.85 21.58 -13.95
CA LYS A 380 -13.48 22.36 -12.88
C LYS A 380 -13.32 21.66 -11.52
N LEU A 381 -13.25 22.45 -10.45
CA LEU A 381 -13.22 21.91 -9.10
C LEU A 381 -14.58 21.28 -8.77
N LYS A 382 -14.57 20.06 -8.20
CA LYS A 382 -15.76 19.45 -7.62
C LYS A 382 -16.24 20.29 -6.44
N ALA A 383 -17.55 20.37 -6.24
CA ALA A 383 -18.14 21.17 -5.17
C ALA A 383 -17.66 20.70 -3.78
N ALA A 384 -17.51 21.65 -2.85
CA ALA A 384 -17.14 21.36 -1.47
C ALA A 384 -18.12 20.34 -0.87
N GLY A 385 -17.62 19.24 -0.30
CA GLY A 385 -18.43 18.13 0.19
C GLY A 385 -18.63 16.95 -0.77
N THR A 386 -18.17 17.04 -2.01
CA THR A 386 -18.20 15.87 -2.92
C THR A 386 -17.23 14.79 -2.40
N LEU A 387 -17.72 13.57 -2.15
CA LEU A 387 -16.88 12.44 -1.74
C LEU A 387 -15.78 12.19 -2.79
N CYS A 388 -14.51 12.19 -2.35
CA CYS A 388 -13.36 11.90 -3.22
C CYS A 388 -12.64 10.61 -2.87
N ARG A 389 -12.72 10.16 -1.61
CA ARG A 389 -12.23 8.83 -1.22
C ARG A 389 -13.22 8.17 -0.26
N GLU A 390 -13.64 6.95 -0.60
CA GLU A 390 -14.33 6.05 0.33
C GLU A 390 -13.32 5.47 1.34
N ALA A 391 -13.73 5.35 2.60
CA ALA A 391 -13.04 4.52 3.58
C ALA A 391 -12.83 3.09 3.02
N ALA A 392 -11.62 2.54 3.07
CA ALA A 392 -11.29 1.20 2.58
C ALA A 392 -11.84 0.10 3.50
N GLY A 393 -11.71 0.28 4.83
CA GLY A 393 -12.08 -0.71 5.86
C GLY A 393 -12.82 -0.12 7.06
N SER A 394 -12.89 -0.87 8.16
CA SER A 394 -13.51 -0.42 9.43
C SER A 394 -12.60 0.44 10.30
N CYS A 395 -11.33 0.58 9.92
CA CYS A 395 -10.33 1.41 10.59
C CYS A 395 -10.01 2.69 9.82
N ASP A 396 -10.78 3.00 8.78
CA ASP A 396 -10.51 4.06 7.82
C ASP A 396 -11.71 5.03 7.77
N LEU A 397 -11.45 6.30 7.41
CA LEU A 397 -12.45 7.35 7.32
C LEU A 397 -12.64 7.79 5.85
N PRO A 398 -13.77 8.39 5.48
CA PRO A 398 -13.94 8.99 4.15
C PRO A 398 -13.41 10.42 4.10
N GLU A 399 -12.97 10.87 2.92
CA GLU A 399 -12.65 12.28 2.65
C GLU A 399 -13.43 12.86 1.47
N PHE A 400 -13.64 14.16 1.58
CA PHE A 400 -14.51 14.96 0.74
C PHE A 400 -13.72 16.16 0.18
N CYS A 401 -14.02 16.53 -1.05
CA CYS A 401 -13.43 17.69 -1.69
C CYS A 401 -13.68 18.96 -0.88
N THR A 402 -12.66 19.80 -0.72
CA THR A 402 -12.81 21.11 -0.04
C THR A 402 -13.52 22.15 -0.90
N GLY A 403 -13.68 21.89 -2.21
CA GLY A 403 -14.13 22.88 -3.20
C GLY A 403 -13.09 23.94 -3.58
N THR A 404 -11.96 23.97 -2.87
CA THR A 404 -10.83 24.89 -3.09
C THR A 404 -9.57 24.19 -3.60
N SER A 405 -9.45 22.87 -3.35
CA SER A 405 -8.35 22.03 -3.80
C SER A 405 -8.81 21.08 -4.91
N PRO A 406 -8.00 20.86 -5.96
CA PRO A 406 -8.27 19.84 -6.98
C PRO A 406 -7.85 18.43 -6.52
N TYR A 407 -7.09 18.32 -5.43
CA TYR A 407 -6.73 17.07 -4.78
C TYR A 407 -7.66 16.78 -3.61
N CYS A 408 -7.95 15.49 -3.38
CA CYS A 408 -8.60 15.02 -2.16
C CYS A 408 -7.71 15.37 -0.94
N PRO A 409 -8.29 15.64 0.25
CA PRO A 409 -7.51 15.80 1.48
C PRO A 409 -6.61 14.58 1.76
N ALA A 410 -5.60 14.79 2.62
CA ALA A 410 -4.71 13.70 3.03
C ALA A 410 -5.52 12.59 3.72
N ASN A 411 -5.21 11.34 3.37
CA ASN A 411 -5.89 10.16 3.91
C ASN A 411 -5.74 10.11 5.44
N VAL A 412 -6.87 10.18 6.15
CA VAL A 412 -6.95 10.01 7.60
C VAL A 412 -7.75 8.77 7.96
N TYR A 413 -7.31 8.10 9.02
CA TYR A 413 -7.87 6.84 9.48
C TYR A 413 -8.19 6.91 10.98
N LEU A 414 -8.88 5.91 11.53
CA LEU A 414 -9.17 5.87 12.96
C LEU A 414 -7.86 5.80 13.77
N LEU A 415 -7.73 6.61 14.81
CA LEU A 415 -6.55 6.64 15.65
C LEU A 415 -6.25 5.25 16.23
N ASP A 416 -4.96 4.87 16.22
CA ASP A 416 -4.49 3.56 16.67
C ASP A 416 -5.01 3.20 18.07
N GLY A 417 -5.45 1.95 18.24
CA GLY A 417 -6.17 1.48 19.42
C GLY A 417 -7.70 1.58 19.31
N SER A 418 -8.25 2.25 18.29
CA SER A 418 -9.70 2.25 18.02
C SER A 418 -10.22 0.83 17.79
N SER A 419 -11.41 0.49 18.30
CA SER A 419 -11.91 -0.88 18.20
C SER A 419 -12.45 -1.21 16.81
N CYS A 420 -12.10 -2.38 16.29
CA CYS A 420 -12.57 -2.89 15.00
C CYS A 420 -13.02 -4.36 15.10
N ALA A 421 -13.53 -4.92 14.00
CA ALA A 421 -14.04 -6.30 13.93
C ALA A 421 -15.05 -6.66 15.07
N ARG A 422 -15.92 -5.70 15.45
CA ARG A 422 -16.90 -5.84 16.56
C ARG A 422 -16.25 -6.17 17.92
N GLY A 423 -15.17 -5.48 18.28
CA GLY A 423 -14.47 -5.66 19.56
C GLY A 423 -13.34 -6.71 19.55
N GLN A 424 -13.20 -7.45 18.44
CA GLN A 424 -12.24 -8.55 18.32
C GLN A 424 -10.82 -8.09 17.96
N ALA A 425 -10.65 -6.85 17.49
CA ALA A 425 -9.34 -6.27 17.19
C ALA A 425 -9.30 -4.75 17.46
N TYR A 426 -8.10 -4.20 17.30
CA TYR A 426 -7.83 -2.77 17.33
C TYR A 426 -7.24 -2.32 15.99
N CYS A 427 -7.49 -1.06 15.64
CA CYS A 427 -6.90 -0.39 14.50
C CYS A 427 -5.43 -0.09 14.76
N SER A 428 -4.59 -0.30 13.74
CA SER A 428 -3.15 -0.05 13.77
C SER A 428 -2.68 0.34 12.36
N ASN A 429 -2.20 1.58 12.19
CA ASN A 429 -1.83 2.18 10.90
C ASN A 429 -2.92 2.06 9.82
N GLY A 430 -4.19 2.26 10.20
CA GLY A 430 -5.36 2.18 9.31
C GLY A 430 -5.87 0.76 9.00
N MET A 431 -5.16 -0.29 9.44
CA MET A 431 -5.56 -1.68 9.26
C MET A 431 -6.22 -2.28 10.51
N CYS A 432 -7.18 -3.19 10.31
CA CYS A 432 -7.80 -3.97 11.39
C CYS A 432 -7.11 -5.34 11.52
N MET A 433 -6.14 -5.47 12.43
CA MET A 433 -5.29 -6.65 12.52
C MET A 433 -5.89 -7.72 13.45
N THR A 434 -6.25 -8.89 12.89
CA THR A 434 -6.80 -10.04 13.64
C THR A 434 -5.94 -11.29 13.42
N HIS A 435 -5.81 -12.14 14.45
CA HIS A 435 -5.22 -13.48 14.28
C HIS A 435 -5.94 -14.31 13.21
N GLN A 436 -7.27 -14.14 13.06
CA GLN A 436 -8.02 -14.82 12.01
C GLN A 436 -7.55 -14.43 10.60
N GLN A 437 -7.38 -13.13 10.33
CA GLN A 437 -6.94 -12.66 9.02
C GLN A 437 -5.52 -13.17 8.70
N GLN A 438 -4.62 -13.19 9.69
CA GLN A 438 -3.29 -13.78 9.51
C GLN A 438 -3.35 -15.30 9.31
N CYS A 439 -4.22 -16.03 10.02
CA CYS A 439 -4.44 -17.46 9.74
C CYS A 439 -5.01 -17.72 8.33
N VAL A 440 -5.92 -16.87 7.84
CA VAL A 440 -6.44 -16.96 6.45
C VAL A 440 -5.36 -16.64 5.42
N GLN A 441 -4.44 -15.72 5.71
CA GLN A 441 -3.28 -15.45 4.87
C GLN A 441 -2.28 -16.62 4.85
N LEU A 442 -2.07 -17.28 5.98
CA LEU A 442 -1.14 -18.41 6.11
C LEU A 442 -1.70 -19.75 5.65
N TRP A 443 -3.02 -19.97 5.67
CA TRP A 443 -3.62 -21.29 5.40
C TRP A 443 -4.75 -21.26 4.37
N GLY A 444 -5.09 -20.07 3.86
CA GLY A 444 -6.16 -19.86 2.91
C GLY A 444 -7.56 -19.70 3.52
N PRO A 445 -8.57 -19.49 2.67
CA PRO A 445 -9.97 -19.30 3.09
C PRO A 445 -10.46 -20.47 3.95
N GLY A 446 -11.17 -20.13 5.04
CA GLY A 446 -11.70 -21.11 5.99
C GLY A 446 -10.77 -21.46 7.16
N ALA A 447 -9.57 -20.87 7.23
CA ALA A 447 -8.73 -20.95 8.41
C ALA A 447 -9.21 -20.03 9.55
N TRP A 448 -8.96 -20.44 10.79
CA TRP A 448 -9.36 -19.76 12.02
C TRP A 448 -8.19 -19.74 13.03
N PRO A 449 -8.16 -18.81 14.00
CA PRO A 449 -7.20 -18.88 15.09
C PRO A 449 -7.46 -20.11 15.97
N ALA A 450 -6.40 -20.72 16.50
CA ALA A 450 -6.52 -21.77 17.49
C ALA A 450 -6.93 -21.19 18.87
N PRO A 451 -7.46 -22.01 19.80
CA PRO A 451 -7.76 -21.56 21.16
C PRO A 451 -6.50 -21.04 21.88
N ASP A 452 -6.65 -20.10 22.81
CA ASP A 452 -5.56 -19.47 23.57
C ASP A 452 -4.61 -20.47 24.25
N ALA A 453 -5.12 -21.66 24.62
CA ALA A 453 -4.31 -22.75 25.16
C ALA A 453 -3.24 -23.24 24.17
N CYS A 454 -3.51 -23.24 22.86
CA CYS A 454 -2.50 -23.51 21.84
C CYS A 454 -1.38 -22.47 21.87
N PHE A 455 -1.72 -21.19 21.96
CA PHE A 455 -0.70 -20.14 22.05
C PHE A 455 0.11 -20.26 23.34
N GLN A 456 -0.56 -20.48 24.48
CA GLN A 456 0.11 -20.63 25.78
C GLN A 456 1.01 -21.86 25.84
N ASP A 457 0.48 -23.06 25.62
CA ASP A 457 1.23 -24.31 25.77
C ASP A 457 2.37 -24.42 24.75
N VAL A 458 2.13 -24.01 23.49
CA VAL A 458 3.13 -24.13 22.42
C VAL A 458 4.18 -23.02 22.50
N ASN A 459 3.80 -21.76 22.73
CA ASN A 459 4.77 -20.65 22.72
C ASN A 459 5.55 -20.48 24.03
N MET A 460 5.02 -20.96 25.16
CA MET A 460 5.79 -21.04 26.42
C MET A 460 6.88 -22.12 26.39
N ALA A 461 6.87 -23.03 25.40
CA ALA A 461 7.89 -24.06 25.26
C ALA A 461 9.26 -23.51 24.80
N GLY A 462 9.28 -22.37 24.07
CA GLY A 462 10.53 -21.72 23.65
C GLY A 462 11.38 -22.55 22.70
N ASN A 463 10.76 -23.16 21.69
CA ASN A 463 11.42 -24.04 20.72
C ASN A 463 11.03 -23.66 19.27
N THR A 464 11.46 -24.45 18.30
CA THR A 464 11.13 -24.27 16.86
C THR A 464 9.63 -24.17 16.58
N TYR A 465 8.81 -24.85 17.38
CA TYR A 465 7.36 -24.99 17.19
C TYR A 465 6.55 -23.85 17.82
N GLY A 466 7.06 -23.26 18.90
CA GLY A 466 6.47 -22.09 19.54
C GLY A 466 7.47 -21.32 20.39
N ASN A 467 7.51 -20.00 20.17
CA ASN A 467 8.44 -19.06 20.76
C ASN A 467 7.95 -17.61 20.59
N CYS A 468 8.63 -16.67 21.25
CA CYS A 468 8.51 -15.22 21.09
C CYS A 468 9.67 -14.66 20.24
N GLY A 469 9.99 -15.35 19.14
CA GLY A 469 11.16 -15.09 18.30
C GLY A 469 12.45 -15.70 18.84
N LYS A 470 13.59 -15.29 18.28
CA LYS A 470 14.93 -15.61 18.77
C LYS A 470 15.59 -14.44 19.51
N ASP A 471 16.60 -14.75 20.32
CA ASP A 471 17.52 -13.78 20.89
C ASP A 471 18.66 -13.42 19.91
N SER A 472 19.58 -12.56 20.35
CA SER A 472 20.75 -12.14 19.56
C SER A 472 21.82 -13.23 19.38
N GLN A 473 21.57 -14.45 19.83
CA GLN A 473 22.43 -15.62 19.72
C GLN A 473 21.75 -16.73 18.89
N GLY A 474 20.58 -16.47 18.32
CA GLY A 474 19.82 -17.44 17.53
C GLY A 474 19.02 -18.46 18.35
N HIS A 475 18.96 -18.34 19.68
CA HIS A 475 18.17 -19.24 20.52
C HIS A 475 16.70 -18.81 20.59
N TYR A 476 15.79 -19.79 20.53
CA TYR A 476 14.36 -19.51 20.65
C TYR A 476 14.00 -19.03 22.06
N VAL A 477 13.34 -17.87 22.14
CA VAL A 477 12.91 -17.27 23.39
C VAL A 477 11.53 -17.83 23.77
N LYS A 478 11.42 -18.43 24.96
CA LYS A 478 10.13 -18.81 25.53
C LYS A 478 9.26 -17.57 25.76
N CYS A 479 7.97 -17.63 25.43
CA CYS A 479 7.05 -16.57 25.79
C CYS A 479 6.72 -16.58 27.28
N ASP A 480 6.54 -15.41 27.89
CA ASP A 480 5.75 -15.27 29.11
C ASP A 480 4.29 -15.66 28.81
N LYS A 481 3.55 -16.19 29.79
CA LYS A 481 2.14 -16.58 29.61
C LYS A 481 1.24 -15.47 29.04
N ARG A 482 1.52 -14.21 29.42
CA ARG A 482 0.83 -13.01 28.89
C ARG A 482 1.24 -12.64 27.46
N ASP A 483 2.48 -12.95 27.08
CA ASP A 483 3.09 -12.60 25.79
C ASP A 483 2.83 -13.70 24.74
N ALA A 484 2.33 -14.86 25.15
CA ALA A 484 2.08 -16.03 24.31
C ALA A 484 1.20 -15.77 23.07
N MET A 485 0.21 -14.88 23.16
CA MET A 485 -0.63 -14.47 22.01
C MET A 485 0.11 -13.60 20.97
N CYS A 486 1.36 -13.21 21.25
CA CYS A 486 2.23 -12.37 20.41
C CYS A 486 3.51 -13.08 19.94
N GLY A 487 3.64 -14.37 20.26
CA GLY A 487 4.70 -15.23 19.74
C GLY A 487 4.30 -15.85 18.39
N LYS A 488 4.56 -17.15 18.25
CA LYS A 488 4.19 -17.93 17.07
C LYS A 488 2.67 -18.06 16.92
N ILE A 489 2.12 -17.76 15.74
CA ILE A 489 0.69 -17.85 15.48
C ILE A 489 0.24 -19.31 15.40
N GLN A 490 -0.85 -19.61 16.12
CA GLN A 490 -1.46 -20.94 16.14
C GLN A 490 -2.83 -20.86 15.47
N CYS A 491 -3.04 -21.70 14.45
CA CYS A 491 -4.25 -21.71 13.63
C CYS A 491 -4.94 -23.08 13.64
N GLN A 492 -6.17 -23.10 13.13
CA GLN A 492 -6.93 -24.28 12.76
C GLN A 492 -7.32 -24.16 11.29
N SER A 493 -7.00 -25.16 10.47
CA SER A 493 -7.34 -25.20 9.05
C SER A 493 -7.43 -26.64 8.56
N SER A 494 -8.32 -26.88 7.60
CA SER A 494 -8.43 -28.12 6.82
C SER A 494 -7.40 -28.22 5.69
N ALA A 495 -6.69 -27.13 5.37
CA ALA A 495 -5.67 -27.11 4.33
C ALA A 495 -4.51 -28.07 4.67
N LYS A 496 -4.05 -28.85 3.69
CA LYS A 496 -2.96 -29.83 3.89
C LYS A 496 -1.59 -29.17 4.11
N LYS A 497 -1.36 -28.01 3.49
CA LYS A 497 -0.16 -27.19 3.64
C LYS A 497 -0.56 -25.71 3.80
N PRO A 498 0.25 -24.90 4.49
CA PRO A 498 0.13 -23.45 4.46
C PRO A 498 0.37 -22.83 3.07
N GLN A 499 -0.01 -21.57 2.89
CA GLN A 499 0.28 -20.75 1.71
C GLN A 499 1.68 -20.16 1.82
N GLY A 500 2.40 -20.19 0.70
CA GLY A 500 3.83 -19.87 0.63
C GLY A 500 4.62 -21.13 0.34
N THR A 501 5.40 -21.10 -0.75
CA THR A 501 6.14 -22.26 -1.27
C THR A 501 7.01 -22.93 -0.19
N ASN A 502 7.70 -22.13 0.62
CA ASN A 502 8.67 -22.62 1.61
C ASN A 502 8.10 -22.90 3.02
N THR A 503 6.77 -22.89 3.17
CA THR A 503 6.10 -23.05 4.47
C THR A 503 5.71 -24.51 4.71
N VAL A 504 6.02 -25.03 5.91
CA VAL A 504 5.55 -26.33 6.38
C VAL A 504 4.57 -26.19 7.53
N SER A 505 3.63 -27.13 7.59
CA SER A 505 2.70 -27.28 8.71
C SER A 505 3.42 -27.89 9.91
N ILE A 506 3.53 -27.14 11.01
CA ILE A 506 3.75 -27.71 12.34
C ILE A 506 2.39 -28.08 12.90
N ASP A 507 2.22 -29.34 13.24
CA ASP A 507 1.02 -29.84 13.90
C ASP A 507 1.38 -30.28 15.33
N THR A 508 0.96 -29.50 16.33
CA THR A 508 1.18 -29.81 17.76
C THR A 508 -0.16 -30.15 18.40
N THR A 509 -0.24 -31.26 19.14
CA THR A 509 -1.47 -31.68 19.83
C THR A 509 -1.36 -31.36 21.32
N ILE A 510 -2.31 -30.61 21.86
CA ILE A 510 -2.42 -30.28 23.29
C ILE A 510 -3.64 -30.95 23.91
N ARG A 511 -3.64 -31.12 25.23
CA ARG A 511 -4.81 -31.60 25.99
C ARG A 511 -5.54 -30.43 26.63
N PHE A 512 -6.66 -30.02 26.04
CA PHE A 512 -7.48 -28.93 26.54
C PHE A 512 -8.87 -29.41 26.95
N LYS A 513 -9.24 -29.18 28.22
CA LYS A 513 -10.55 -29.60 28.79
C LYS A 513 -10.89 -31.08 28.56
N GLY A 514 -9.90 -31.96 28.68
CA GLY A 514 -10.06 -33.41 28.48
C GLY A 514 -10.22 -33.86 27.03
N ARG A 515 -10.04 -32.96 26.04
CA ARG A 515 -10.02 -33.28 24.62
C ARG A 515 -8.66 -32.94 24.03
N GLU A 516 -8.23 -33.70 23.02
CA GLU A 516 -7.01 -33.40 22.27
C GLU A 516 -7.35 -32.38 21.17
N VAL A 517 -6.63 -31.25 21.19
CA VAL A 517 -6.81 -30.14 20.26
C VAL A 517 -5.55 -30.01 19.42
N LYS A 518 -5.72 -29.98 18.11
CA LYS A 518 -4.63 -29.85 17.14
C LYS A 518 -4.37 -28.36 16.84
N CYS A 519 -3.26 -27.86 17.35
CA CYS A 519 -2.70 -26.53 17.07
C CYS A 519 -1.86 -26.61 15.80
N ARG A 520 -2.09 -25.72 14.84
CA ARG A 520 -1.37 -25.73 13.55
C ARG A 520 -0.59 -24.42 13.39
N GLY A 521 0.73 -24.50 13.56
CA GLY A 521 1.67 -23.41 13.30
C GLY A 521 2.32 -23.55 11.92
N THR A 522 3.03 -22.52 11.48
CA THR A 522 3.89 -22.57 10.29
C THR A 522 5.35 -22.46 10.69
N PHE A 523 6.22 -23.11 9.92
CA PHE A 523 7.66 -22.90 9.96
C PHE A 523 8.19 -22.81 8.53
N VAL A 524 9.22 -21.99 8.33
CA VAL A 524 9.89 -21.86 7.03
C VAL A 524 11.23 -22.58 7.11
N TYR A 525 11.42 -23.59 6.26
CA TYR A 525 12.71 -24.27 6.16
C TYR A 525 13.65 -23.48 5.25
N SER A 526 14.73 -22.92 5.80
CA SER A 526 15.93 -22.65 5.01
C SER A 526 16.57 -23.98 4.59
N ALA A 527 17.18 -24.00 3.40
CA ALA A 527 17.98 -25.15 2.97
C ALA A 527 19.18 -25.36 3.91
N LYS A 528 19.70 -26.60 3.95
CA LYS A 528 20.55 -27.11 5.04
C LYS A 528 21.86 -26.31 5.25
N ASP A 529 22.30 -26.34 6.51
CA ASP A 529 23.58 -25.91 7.10
C ASP A 529 23.89 -24.43 7.32
N ASP A 530 23.08 -23.49 6.82
CA ASP A 530 23.13 -22.09 7.31
C ASP A 530 22.03 -21.83 8.36
N GLN A 531 22.44 -21.58 9.61
CA GLN A 531 21.58 -20.99 10.62
C GLN A 531 21.33 -19.52 10.24
N GLU A 532 20.06 -19.09 10.16
CA GLU A 532 19.50 -18.01 10.99
C GLU A 532 18.03 -17.70 10.63
N ASP A 533 17.37 -16.89 11.47
CA ASP A 533 15.92 -16.68 11.41
C ASP A 533 15.51 -15.88 10.18
N LEU A 534 14.71 -16.48 9.31
CA LEU A 534 13.81 -15.69 8.48
C LEU A 534 12.81 -14.98 9.40
N SER A 535 12.28 -13.83 8.97
CA SER A 535 11.11 -13.23 9.61
C SER A 535 9.92 -14.16 9.43
N ASP A 536 9.79 -15.15 10.32
CA ASP A 536 8.86 -16.27 10.12
C ASP A 536 7.44 -15.72 9.98
N PRO A 537 6.76 -15.95 8.84
CA PRO A 537 5.41 -15.43 8.60
C PRO A 537 4.40 -16.00 9.61
N GLY A 538 4.78 -17.06 10.33
CA GLY A 538 4.12 -17.58 11.50
C GLY A 538 4.39 -16.85 12.82
N LEU A 539 4.95 -15.64 12.85
CA LEU A 539 4.94 -14.76 14.04
C LEU A 539 3.75 -13.79 14.00
N VAL A 540 3.07 -13.57 15.12
CA VAL A 540 1.91 -12.66 15.18
C VAL A 540 2.32 -11.22 14.87
N LEU A 541 1.60 -10.58 13.95
CA LEU A 541 1.92 -9.22 13.48
C LEU A 541 1.74 -8.17 14.59
N THR A 542 2.61 -7.15 14.58
CA THR A 542 2.51 -5.99 15.48
C THR A 542 1.20 -5.24 15.24
N GLY A 543 0.53 -4.82 16.31
CA GLY A 543 -0.81 -4.21 16.30
C GLY A 543 -1.96 -5.21 16.48
N THR A 544 -1.73 -6.52 16.37
CA THR A 544 -2.78 -7.54 16.61
C THR A 544 -3.22 -7.54 18.08
N LYS A 545 -4.54 -7.58 18.34
CA LYS A 545 -5.09 -7.65 19.71
C LYS A 545 -4.63 -8.92 20.43
N CYS A 546 -4.01 -8.80 21.60
CA CYS A 546 -3.58 -9.92 22.44
C CYS A 546 -4.35 -10.05 23.77
N GLY A 547 -5.12 -9.03 24.11
CA GLY A 547 -6.05 -9.01 25.25
C GLY A 547 -6.84 -7.72 25.26
N ASP A 548 -7.71 -7.53 26.25
CA ASP A 548 -8.47 -6.29 26.35
C ASP A 548 -7.56 -5.12 26.72
N GLY A 549 -7.62 -4.06 25.93
CA GLY A 549 -6.72 -2.92 25.98
C GLY A 549 -5.28 -3.20 25.54
N MET A 550 -4.96 -4.38 25.00
CA MET A 550 -3.59 -4.79 24.71
C MET A 550 -3.39 -5.28 23.26
N VAL A 551 -2.24 -4.90 22.69
CA VAL A 551 -1.78 -5.28 21.34
C VAL A 551 -0.38 -5.86 21.37
N CYS A 552 -0.08 -6.68 20.37
CA CYS A 552 1.26 -7.20 20.17
C CYS A 552 2.22 -6.10 19.70
N LYS A 553 3.31 -5.90 20.42
CA LYS A 553 4.42 -5.01 20.04
C LYS A 553 5.74 -5.60 20.52
N ASP A 554 6.74 -5.62 19.64
CA ASP A 554 8.06 -6.20 19.90
C ASP A 554 7.98 -7.65 20.44
N ARG A 555 7.03 -8.45 19.91
CA ARG A 555 6.72 -9.84 20.31
C ARG A 555 6.20 -10.00 21.75
N ARG A 556 5.68 -8.92 22.35
CA ARG A 556 5.07 -8.89 23.69
C ARG A 556 3.65 -8.34 23.65
N CYS A 557 2.82 -8.74 24.60
CA CYS A 557 1.50 -8.18 24.79
C CYS A 557 1.62 -6.91 25.65
N GLN A 558 1.49 -5.75 25.01
CA GLN A 558 1.65 -4.44 25.64
C GLN A 558 0.32 -3.69 25.61
N ASN A 559 0.10 -2.76 26.54
CA ASN A 559 -1.05 -1.87 26.46
C ASN A 559 -1.04 -1.13 25.12
N ALA A 560 -2.16 -1.14 24.41
CA ALA A 560 -2.38 -0.21 23.31
C ALA A 560 -2.33 1.22 23.87
N SER A 561 -2.02 2.21 23.03
CA SER A 561 -1.95 3.63 23.42
C SER A 561 -3.34 4.26 23.65
N LEU A 562 -4.25 3.51 24.27
CA LEU A 562 -5.63 3.90 24.57
C LEU A 562 -5.72 5.22 25.34
N PHE A 563 -4.74 5.56 26.17
CA PHE A 563 -4.74 6.84 26.87
C PHE A 563 -4.75 8.06 25.92
N GLU A 564 -4.06 7.99 24.77
CA GLU A 564 -4.14 9.06 23.76
C GLU A 564 -5.50 9.06 23.05
N LEU A 565 -6.05 7.87 22.78
CA LEU A 565 -7.36 7.69 22.17
C LEU A 565 -8.49 8.21 23.07
N GLU A 566 -8.53 7.79 24.34
CA GLU A 566 -9.49 8.25 25.35
C GLU A 566 -9.43 9.76 25.54
N LYS A 567 -8.22 10.33 25.62
CA LYS A 567 -8.01 11.79 25.69
C LYS A 567 -8.47 12.52 24.41
N CYS A 568 -8.43 11.87 23.26
CA CYS A 568 -8.96 12.44 22.02
C CYS A 568 -10.49 12.33 21.94
N VAL A 569 -11.04 11.13 22.14
CA VAL A 569 -12.49 10.86 22.05
C VAL A 569 -13.29 11.66 23.08
N SER A 570 -12.74 11.86 24.29
CA SER A 570 -13.36 12.75 25.30
C SER A 570 -13.45 14.22 24.88
N ARG A 571 -12.67 14.68 23.89
CA ARG A 571 -12.78 16.03 23.29
C ARG A 571 -13.79 16.09 22.13
N CYS A 572 -14.35 14.95 21.72
CA CYS A 572 -15.32 14.84 20.63
C CYS A 572 -16.77 14.77 21.15
N HIS A 573 -17.01 15.14 22.42
CA HIS A 573 -18.31 15.23 23.09
C HIS A 573 -19.24 14.00 22.99
N GLY A 574 -18.71 12.82 22.62
CA GLY A 574 -19.52 11.62 22.37
C GLY A 574 -20.27 11.62 21.02
N HIS A 575 -19.91 12.53 20.11
CA HIS A 575 -20.55 12.79 18.82
C HIS A 575 -19.57 12.66 17.64
N GLY A 576 -18.53 11.85 17.82
CA GLY A 576 -17.53 11.57 16.81
C GLY A 576 -16.42 10.64 17.30
N VAL A 577 -15.55 10.28 16.37
CA VAL A 577 -14.37 9.42 16.58
C VAL A 577 -13.08 10.22 16.42
N CYS A 578 -11.95 9.69 16.91
CA CYS A 578 -10.66 10.33 16.72
C CYS A 578 -9.95 9.83 15.46
N ASN A 579 -9.41 10.75 14.66
CA ASN A 579 -8.60 10.43 13.48
C ASN A 579 -7.09 10.32 13.81
N SER A 580 -6.30 9.85 12.85
CA SER A 580 -4.85 9.68 12.95
C SER A 580 -4.07 10.97 13.25
N ASN A 581 -4.63 12.15 12.92
CA ASN A 581 -4.07 13.46 13.26
C ASN A 581 -4.44 13.95 14.67
N LYS A 582 -5.16 13.13 15.47
CA LYS A 582 -5.65 13.43 16.82
C LYS A 582 -6.71 14.54 16.88
N ASN A 583 -7.46 14.70 15.78
CA ASN A 583 -8.64 15.56 15.67
C ASN A 583 -9.92 14.71 15.64
N CYS A 584 -11.07 15.33 15.94
CA CYS A 584 -12.36 14.65 15.86
C CYS A 584 -12.87 14.57 14.42
N HIS A 585 -13.45 13.42 14.07
CA HIS A 585 -14.27 13.20 12.89
C HIS A 585 -15.70 12.96 13.39
N CYS A 586 -16.56 13.96 13.20
CA CYS A 586 -17.88 14.05 13.80
C CYS A 586 -18.93 13.26 13.03
N ASP A 587 -19.90 12.74 13.78
CA ASP A 587 -21.07 12.06 13.22
C ASP A 587 -21.97 13.05 12.45
N PRO A 588 -22.75 12.58 11.46
CA PRO A 588 -23.74 13.42 10.77
C PRO A 588 -24.72 14.05 11.77
N GLY A 589 -24.83 15.38 11.74
CA GLY A 589 -25.55 16.16 12.73
C GLY A 589 -24.66 17.05 13.59
N TRP A 590 -23.34 16.84 13.60
CA TRP A 590 -22.38 17.60 14.42
C TRP A 590 -21.24 18.20 13.60
N ALA A 591 -20.64 19.28 14.10
CA ALA A 591 -19.58 20.04 13.42
C ALA A 591 -18.18 19.82 14.05
N PRO A 592 -17.13 19.61 13.24
CA PRO A 592 -15.75 19.70 13.74
C PRO A 592 -15.44 21.15 14.17
N PRO A 593 -14.48 21.39 15.09
CA PRO A 593 -13.41 20.47 15.50
C PRO A 593 -13.69 19.58 16.72
N PHE A 594 -14.75 19.84 17.49
CA PHE A 594 -15.03 19.14 18.76
C PHE A 594 -16.38 18.40 18.81
N CYS A 595 -17.17 18.43 17.74
CA CYS A 595 -18.49 17.80 17.66
C CYS A 595 -19.48 18.29 18.74
N GLU A 596 -19.36 19.56 19.13
CA GLU A 596 -20.22 20.23 20.13
C GLU A 596 -21.36 21.02 19.50
N GLU A 597 -21.15 21.57 18.30
CA GLU A 597 -22.16 22.35 17.57
C GLU A 597 -22.86 21.50 16.49
N PRO A 598 -24.11 21.81 16.11
CA PRO A 598 -24.79 21.13 15.00
C PRO A 598 -24.07 21.33 13.66
N GLY A 599 -23.96 20.28 12.85
CA GLY A 599 -23.23 20.31 11.58
C GLY A 599 -23.50 19.14 10.65
N LEU A 600 -22.74 19.06 9.56
CA LEU A 600 -22.90 18.03 8.52
C LEU A 600 -22.07 16.76 8.77
N GLY A 601 -21.30 16.71 9.85
CA GLY A 601 -20.32 15.65 10.15
C GLY A 601 -18.94 15.93 9.54
N GLY A 602 -18.05 14.94 9.62
CA GLY A 602 -16.70 14.98 9.06
C GLY A 602 -15.66 15.61 9.99
N SER A 603 -14.49 15.92 9.45
CA SER A 603 -13.33 16.41 10.24
C SER A 603 -12.68 17.62 9.59
N VAL A 604 -11.93 18.39 10.37
CA VAL A 604 -11.03 19.44 9.85
C VAL A 604 -10.02 18.90 8.84
N ASP A 605 -9.63 17.62 8.96
CA ASP A 605 -8.70 16.95 8.05
C ASP A 605 -9.37 16.30 6.82
N SER A 606 -10.67 15.98 6.90
CA SER A 606 -11.39 15.17 5.88
C SER A 606 -12.18 16.00 4.87
N GLY A 607 -12.13 17.34 4.98
CA GLY A 607 -12.99 18.25 4.22
C GLY A 607 -14.42 18.34 4.79
N PRO A 608 -15.21 19.35 4.35
CA PRO A 608 -16.60 19.50 4.76
C PRO A 608 -17.44 18.37 4.16
N VAL A 609 -18.52 17.94 4.82
CA VAL A 609 -19.48 16.96 4.27
C VAL A 609 -20.61 17.69 3.54
N GLN A 610 -21.08 17.18 2.39
CA GLN A 610 -22.24 17.77 1.69
C GLN A 610 -23.58 17.29 2.24
N SER A 611 -24.55 18.20 2.26
CA SER A 611 -25.96 17.83 2.45
C SER A 611 -26.57 17.34 1.14
N HIS A 612 -26.93 16.05 1.07
CA HIS A 612 -27.73 15.48 -0.03
C HIS A 612 -29.19 16.02 -0.09
N SER A 613 -29.59 16.95 0.78
CA SER A 613 -30.98 17.41 0.90
C SER A 613 -31.43 18.39 -0.19
N HIS A 614 -30.54 19.24 -0.72
CA HIS A 614 -30.95 20.38 -1.57
C HIS A 614 -31.60 19.96 -2.91
N GLU A 615 -31.03 18.99 -3.63
CA GLU A 615 -31.61 18.44 -4.87
C GLU A 615 -33.02 17.86 -4.64
N SER A 616 -33.16 17.06 -3.58
CA SER A 616 -34.44 16.40 -3.22
C SER A 616 -35.52 17.42 -2.84
N VAL A 617 -35.15 18.47 -2.11
CA VAL A 617 -36.05 19.56 -1.70
C VAL A 617 -36.44 20.43 -2.90
N LEU A 618 -35.51 20.74 -3.81
CA LEU A 618 -35.80 21.44 -5.05
C LEU A 618 -36.74 20.65 -5.97
N LEU A 619 -36.52 19.33 -6.12
CA LEU A 619 -37.44 18.47 -6.86
C LEU A 619 -38.84 18.44 -6.23
N ALA A 620 -38.95 18.38 -4.90
CA ALA A 620 -40.22 18.42 -4.20
C ALA A 620 -40.97 19.74 -4.47
N PHE A 621 -40.28 20.89 -4.38
CA PHE A 621 -40.88 22.18 -4.72
C PHE A 621 -41.28 22.28 -6.20
N LEU A 622 -40.47 21.76 -7.12
CA LEU A 622 -40.82 21.68 -8.56
C LEU A 622 -42.08 20.87 -8.81
N VAL A 623 -42.24 19.70 -8.15
CA VAL A 623 -43.44 18.87 -8.27
C VAL A 623 -44.68 19.58 -7.71
N ILE A 624 -44.54 20.28 -6.58
CA ILE A 624 -45.63 21.08 -6.00
C ILE A 624 -46.05 22.20 -6.96
N PHE A 625 -45.11 22.97 -7.50
CA PHE A 625 -45.39 24.09 -8.39
C PHE A 625 -45.92 23.69 -9.77
N LEU A 626 -45.40 22.61 -10.38
CA LEU A 626 -45.77 22.21 -11.75
C LEU A 626 -47.01 21.31 -11.82
N PHE A 627 -47.34 20.56 -10.76
CA PHE A 627 -48.45 19.59 -10.81
C PHE A 627 -49.55 19.86 -9.80
N LEU A 628 -49.21 20.16 -8.53
CA LEU A 628 -50.23 20.32 -7.49
C LEU A 628 -50.94 21.69 -7.58
N LEU A 629 -50.21 22.79 -7.76
CA LEU A 629 -50.84 24.12 -7.91
C LEU A 629 -51.74 24.24 -9.16
N PRO A 630 -51.35 23.74 -10.36
CA PRO A 630 -52.21 23.78 -11.54
C PRO A 630 -53.42 22.83 -11.43
N ALA A 631 -53.29 21.68 -10.77
CA ALA A 631 -54.43 20.82 -10.49
C ALA A 631 -55.42 21.49 -9.52
N LEU A 632 -54.92 22.21 -8.50
CA LEU A 632 -55.77 22.97 -7.58
C LEU A 632 -56.47 24.14 -8.29
N SER A 633 -55.77 24.89 -9.14
CA SER A 633 -56.39 25.99 -9.89
C SER A 633 -57.40 25.50 -10.93
N LEU A 634 -57.14 24.37 -11.61
CA LEU A 634 -58.09 23.74 -12.53
C LEU A 634 -59.34 23.21 -11.81
N THR A 635 -59.20 22.62 -10.62
CA THR A 635 -60.36 22.14 -9.85
C THR A 635 -61.20 23.29 -9.29
N VAL A 636 -60.57 24.37 -8.80
CA VAL A 636 -61.26 25.60 -8.40
C VAL A 636 -61.95 26.28 -9.60
N TYR A 637 -61.28 26.36 -10.76
CA TYR A 637 -61.87 26.87 -11.99
C TYR A 637 -63.07 26.03 -12.45
N TYR A 638 -62.99 24.70 -12.33
CA TYR A 638 -64.09 23.81 -12.67
C TYR A 638 -65.30 24.03 -11.75
N TRP A 639 -65.07 24.15 -10.42
CA TRP A 639 -66.11 24.51 -9.45
C TRP A 639 -66.76 25.87 -9.76
N TYR A 640 -65.96 26.91 -9.98
CA TYR A 640 -66.46 28.26 -10.27
C TYR A 640 -67.24 28.33 -11.59
N ARG A 641 -66.83 27.55 -12.59
CA ARG A 641 -67.54 27.42 -13.87
C ARG A 641 -68.79 26.54 -13.77
N GLN A 642 -68.83 25.59 -12.84
CA GLN A 642 -70.00 24.74 -12.59
C GLN A 642 -71.13 25.53 -11.90
N GLU A 643 -70.82 26.43 -10.96
CA GLU A 643 -71.82 27.33 -10.37
C GLU A 643 -72.35 28.39 -11.36
N ASN A 644 -71.48 28.93 -12.22
CA ASN A 644 -71.87 29.93 -13.25
C ASN A 644 -72.40 29.32 -14.56
N SER A 645 -72.61 27.99 -14.63
CA SER A 645 -73.14 27.35 -15.84
C SER A 645 -74.66 27.50 -15.94
N LEU A 646 -75.14 28.00 -17.09
CA LEU A 646 -76.58 28.14 -17.42
C LEU A 646 -77.37 26.84 -17.23
N LEU A 647 -76.71 25.68 -17.33
CA LEU A 647 -77.29 24.36 -17.09
C LEU A 647 -77.82 24.21 -15.64
N HIS A 648 -77.13 24.78 -14.65
CA HIS A 648 -77.53 24.67 -13.24
C HIS A 648 -78.73 25.57 -12.89
N ARG A 649 -78.91 26.67 -13.64
CA ARG A 649 -80.11 27.53 -13.59
C ARG A 649 -81.30 26.83 -14.24
N TRP A 650 -81.11 26.21 -15.40
CA TRP A 650 -82.14 25.41 -16.10
C TRP A 650 -82.62 24.19 -15.29
N ILE A 651 -81.74 23.54 -14.51
CA ILE A 651 -82.09 22.44 -13.60
C ILE A 651 -82.92 22.93 -12.39
N LYS A 652 -82.80 24.21 -11.98
CA LYS A 652 -83.67 24.82 -10.96
C LYS A 652 -85.05 25.13 -11.53
N GLU A 653 -85.13 25.71 -12.73
CA GLU A 653 -86.38 26.01 -13.46
C GLU A 653 -87.23 24.74 -13.69
N THR A 654 -86.59 23.64 -14.11
CA THR A 654 -87.29 22.37 -14.43
C THR A 654 -87.80 21.62 -13.20
N ARG A 655 -87.21 21.82 -12.01
CA ARG A 655 -87.71 21.21 -10.75
C ARG A 655 -88.99 21.85 -10.20
N HIS A 656 -89.25 23.13 -10.50
CA HIS A 656 -90.50 23.76 -10.08
C HIS A 656 -91.72 23.29 -10.90
N ARG A 657 -91.51 22.79 -12.11
CA ARG A 657 -92.58 22.39 -13.04
C ARG A 657 -92.98 20.91 -12.95
N SER A 658 -92.35 20.14 -12.06
CA SER A 658 -92.66 18.71 -11.85
C SER A 658 -93.30 18.40 -10.48
N GLN A 659 -93.69 19.42 -9.72
CA GLN A 659 -94.29 19.26 -8.39
C GLN A 659 -95.84 19.34 -8.39
N GLU A 660 -96.46 19.68 -9.53
CA GLU A 660 -97.90 19.59 -9.77
C GLU A 660 -98.21 18.40 -10.69
N GLY A 661 -98.30 17.20 -10.14
CA GLY A 661 -98.54 15.99 -10.95
C GLY A 661 -98.68 14.69 -10.17
N CYS A 662 -99.93 14.31 -9.89
CA CYS A 662 -100.35 12.96 -9.49
C CYS A 662 -99.76 12.35 -8.21
N SER A 663 -100.36 12.76 -7.09
CA SER A 663 -100.60 11.85 -5.97
C SER A 663 -101.61 10.75 -6.36
N ARG A 664 -101.21 9.46 -6.34
CA ARG A 664 -102.03 8.31 -5.88
C ARG A 664 -101.25 6.98 -5.87
N ASN A 665 -101.09 6.45 -4.66
CA ASN A 665 -101.14 5.03 -4.21
C ASN A 665 -101.18 3.90 -5.28
N LYS A 666 -100.55 2.73 -5.08
CA LYS A 666 -100.04 2.12 -3.83
C LYS A 666 -98.96 1.04 -4.10
N SER A 667 -98.22 0.72 -3.05
CA SER A 667 -97.16 -0.30 -2.89
C SER A 667 -97.43 -1.71 -3.45
N ILE A 668 -96.35 -2.43 -3.84
CA ILE A 668 -95.82 -3.61 -3.11
C ILE A 668 -94.40 -3.96 -3.60
N VAL A 669 -93.59 -4.55 -2.70
CA VAL A 669 -92.14 -4.74 -2.85
C VAL A 669 -91.77 -6.16 -3.31
N ARG A 670 -90.89 -6.27 -4.32
CA ARG A 670 -89.85 -7.31 -4.42
C ARG A 670 -88.81 -6.94 -5.49
N LYS A 671 -87.53 -7.22 -5.24
CA LYS A 671 -86.44 -7.09 -6.22
C LYS A 671 -85.59 -8.35 -6.20
N SER A 672 -85.41 -8.97 -7.36
CA SER A 672 -84.43 -10.02 -7.63
C SER A 672 -83.41 -9.53 -8.67
N SER A 673 -82.28 -10.22 -8.76
CA SER A 673 -81.14 -9.91 -9.62
C SER A 673 -81.17 -10.66 -10.96
N SER A 674 -80.48 -10.14 -12.00
CA SER A 674 -79.58 -10.93 -12.87
C SER A 674 -78.80 -10.12 -13.94
N ALA A 675 -77.50 -10.44 -14.04
CA ALA A 675 -76.60 -10.62 -15.22
C ALA A 675 -76.68 -9.82 -16.56
N ARG A 676 -75.52 -9.19 -16.93
CA ARG A 676 -74.76 -9.17 -18.24
C ARG A 676 -75.49 -8.75 -19.56
N PRO A 677 -74.86 -8.57 -20.78
CA PRO A 677 -73.48 -8.81 -21.26
C PRO A 677 -72.78 -7.76 -22.23
N LYS A 678 -71.45 -7.95 -22.44
CA LYS A 678 -70.54 -7.86 -23.65
C LYS A 678 -70.69 -6.94 -24.91
N ALA A 679 -69.49 -6.68 -25.49
CA ALA A 679 -69.07 -6.64 -26.94
C ALA A 679 -69.14 -5.30 -27.75
N ALA A 680 -68.38 -5.04 -28.85
CA ALA A 680 -67.06 -5.47 -29.40
C ALA A 680 -66.75 -4.71 -30.74
N PHE A 681 -65.51 -4.66 -31.28
CA PHE A 681 -65.21 -4.37 -32.73
C PHE A 681 -63.76 -4.73 -33.17
N THR A 682 -63.51 -4.91 -34.49
CA THR A 682 -62.28 -5.48 -35.13
C THR A 682 -62.04 -5.01 -36.60
N LEU A 683 -60.80 -5.11 -37.15
CA LEU A 683 -60.41 -5.07 -38.60
C LEU A 683 -59.01 -5.75 -38.81
N ARG A 684 -58.79 -6.77 -39.68
CA ARG A 684 -58.27 -6.80 -41.10
C ARG A 684 -56.80 -6.30 -41.32
N ASN A 685 -55.91 -6.83 -42.19
CA ASN A 685 -56.01 -7.73 -43.38
C ASN A 685 -54.64 -8.38 -43.87
N ILE A 686 -54.69 -9.61 -44.43
CA ILE A 686 -54.02 -10.16 -45.69
C ILE A 686 -52.49 -10.52 -45.86
N SER A 687 -52.28 -11.80 -46.31
CA SER A 687 -51.26 -12.48 -47.18
C SER A 687 -49.78 -12.83 -46.81
N ALA A 688 -49.49 -14.15 -46.84
CA ALA A 688 -48.33 -14.93 -47.39
C ALA A 688 -46.86 -14.41 -47.23
N SER A 689 -45.81 -15.20 -46.93
CA SER A 689 -45.57 -16.66 -46.79
C SER A 689 -44.27 -16.87 -45.93
N SER A 690 -43.70 -18.05 -45.59
CA SER A 690 -43.94 -19.47 -45.90
C SER A 690 -43.34 -20.42 -44.82
N GLN A 691 -43.67 -21.73 -44.91
CA GLN A 691 -42.96 -22.98 -44.49
C GLN A 691 -41.57 -22.98 -43.75
N PRO A 692 -41.18 -24.09 -43.06
CA PRO A 692 -41.98 -25.07 -42.28
C PRO A 692 -41.30 -25.81 -41.06
N ARG A 693 -42.09 -26.55 -40.26
CA ARG A 693 -41.77 -27.82 -39.50
C ARG A 693 -40.81 -27.74 -38.28
N LYS A 694 -40.89 -28.58 -37.21
CA LYS A 694 -41.77 -29.69 -36.71
C LYS A 694 -41.56 -29.78 -35.17
N GLY A 695 -42.53 -30.09 -34.29
CA GLY A 695 -43.25 -31.36 -34.06
C GLY A 695 -42.54 -32.18 -32.93
N ALA A 696 -43.03 -32.27 -31.69
CA ALA A 696 -44.06 -33.19 -31.14
C ALA A 696 -43.62 -34.70 -31.17
N GLN A 697 -43.85 -35.60 -30.20
CA GLN A 697 -44.92 -35.79 -29.19
C GLN A 697 -44.47 -36.57 -27.89
N THR A 698 -45.40 -36.66 -26.93
CA THR A 698 -45.57 -37.50 -25.70
C THR A 698 -45.67 -39.04 -25.91
N PRO A 699 -46.03 -39.92 -24.92
CA PRO A 699 -45.78 -40.01 -23.44
C PRO A 699 -45.38 -41.45 -22.96
N PHE A 700 -45.27 -41.70 -21.63
CA PHE A 700 -45.83 -42.90 -20.94
C PHE A 700 -45.91 -42.71 -19.39
N LEU A 701 -46.82 -43.44 -18.72
CA LEU A 701 -47.18 -43.49 -17.27
C LEU A 701 -47.29 -44.99 -16.84
N PRO A 702 -47.53 -45.44 -15.56
CA PRO A 702 -48.08 -44.80 -14.32
C PRO A 702 -47.13 -44.91 -13.08
N GLY A 703 -47.39 -44.48 -11.82
CA GLY A 703 -48.58 -44.11 -11.00
C GLY A 703 -48.87 -45.16 -9.90
N PRO A 704 -49.51 -44.90 -8.72
CA PRO A 704 -49.94 -43.65 -8.00
C PRO A 704 -49.08 -43.38 -6.72
N GLY A 705 -49.39 -42.54 -5.69
CA GLY A 705 -50.34 -41.42 -5.53
C GLY A 705 -51.27 -41.44 -4.28
N THR A 706 -51.19 -40.47 -3.33
CA THR A 706 -52.30 -40.04 -2.39
C THR A 706 -52.02 -38.71 -1.64
N ALA A 707 -53.08 -37.90 -1.40
CA ALA A 707 -53.19 -36.68 -0.56
C ALA A 707 -54.71 -36.30 -0.48
N PRO A 708 -55.21 -35.20 0.17
CA PRO A 708 -54.65 -34.21 1.12
C PRO A 708 -55.50 -34.20 2.46
N PRO A 709 -55.86 -33.11 3.21
CA PRO A 709 -56.25 -31.72 2.86
C PRO A 709 -55.53 -30.60 3.68
N GLY A 710 -55.92 -29.33 3.53
CA GLY A 710 -55.38 -28.21 4.31
C GLY A 710 -56.37 -27.05 4.52
N SER A 711 -55.99 -26.03 5.31
CA SER A 711 -56.60 -24.68 5.37
C SER A 711 -55.76 -23.71 6.24
N GLN A 712 -56.08 -22.41 6.17
CA GLN A 712 -55.28 -21.24 6.64
C GLN A 712 -55.67 -20.80 8.09
N PRO A 713 -55.31 -19.60 8.62
CA PRO A 713 -54.18 -18.68 8.39
C PRO A 713 -53.39 -18.34 9.68
N ILE A 714 -52.22 -17.71 9.58
CA ILE A 714 -51.49 -17.16 10.76
C ILE A 714 -51.92 -15.72 11.01
N ASN A 715 -52.52 -15.47 12.18
CA ASN A 715 -52.83 -14.13 12.70
C ASN A 715 -51.68 -13.59 13.57
N VAL A 716 -51.57 -12.26 13.62
CA VAL A 716 -50.55 -11.53 14.39
C VAL A 716 -50.84 -11.60 15.89
N VAL A 717 -49.83 -11.97 16.70
CA VAL A 717 -49.81 -11.75 18.16
C VAL A 717 -48.40 -11.36 18.60
N HIS A 718 -48.27 -10.30 19.41
CA HIS A 718 -46.98 -9.86 19.97
C HIS A 718 -46.43 -10.84 21.03
N PRO A 719 -45.10 -11.07 21.09
CA PRO A 719 -44.49 -11.78 22.22
C PRO A 719 -44.58 -10.97 23.51
N LEU A 720 -45.19 -11.56 24.54
CA LEU A 720 -45.17 -11.07 25.91
C LEU A 720 -43.80 -11.27 26.58
N ARG A 721 -43.51 -10.41 27.54
CA ARG A 721 -42.34 -10.44 28.44
C ARG A 721 -42.28 -11.78 29.22
N PRO A 722 -41.16 -12.53 29.22
CA PRO A 722 -41.00 -13.68 30.11
C PRO A 722 -40.76 -13.25 31.57
N ALA A 723 -41.41 -13.94 32.50
CA ALA A 723 -41.15 -13.82 33.94
C ALA A 723 -39.94 -14.68 34.38
N ALA A 724 -39.42 -14.40 35.57
CA ALA A 724 -38.19 -15.01 36.08
C ALA A 724 -38.37 -16.43 36.65
N HIS A 725 -37.36 -17.29 36.43
CA HIS A 725 -37.23 -18.62 37.02
C HIS A 725 -35.81 -18.85 37.59
N PRO A 726 -35.62 -19.81 38.52
CA PRO A 726 -34.74 -19.60 39.67
C PRO A 726 -33.24 -19.92 39.46
N VAL A 727 -32.42 -19.27 40.28
CA VAL A 727 -30.95 -19.32 40.25
C VAL A 727 -30.42 -20.38 41.23
N PRO A 728 -29.45 -21.24 40.85
CA PRO A 728 -28.79 -22.19 41.76
C PRO A 728 -27.77 -21.49 42.70
N PRO A 729 -27.49 -22.05 43.90
CA PRO A 729 -26.71 -21.36 44.93
C PRO A 729 -25.21 -21.24 44.61
N ARG A 730 -24.62 -20.07 44.92
CA ARG A 730 -23.17 -19.81 44.84
C ARG A 730 -22.39 -20.43 46.01
N PRO A 731 -21.11 -20.80 45.81
CA PRO A 731 -20.14 -20.96 46.91
C PRO A 731 -19.93 -19.64 47.67
N ARG A 732 -19.56 -19.73 48.96
CA ARG A 732 -19.28 -18.57 49.83
C ARG A 732 -17.78 -18.26 49.87
N ASP A 733 -17.42 -17.01 49.58
CA ASP A 733 -16.10 -16.45 49.90
C ASP A 733 -16.08 -15.81 51.31
N PRO A 734 -14.95 -15.85 52.03
CA PRO A 734 -14.82 -15.27 53.38
C PRO A 734 -14.62 -13.74 53.38
N LYS A 735 -15.07 -13.08 54.46
CA LYS A 735 -14.91 -11.62 54.67
C LYS A 735 -13.45 -11.24 55.00
N PRO A 736 -12.97 -10.05 54.58
CA PRO A 736 -11.66 -9.53 54.95
C PRO A 736 -11.64 -8.96 56.37
N THR A 737 -10.58 -9.29 57.13
CA THR A 737 -10.30 -8.75 58.47
C THR A 737 -9.46 -7.47 58.40
N ARG A 738 -9.70 -6.52 59.31
CA ARG A 738 -9.06 -5.20 59.34
C ARG A 738 -7.68 -5.23 60.06
N PRO A 739 -6.59 -4.72 59.47
CA PRO A 739 -5.32 -4.52 60.19
C PRO A 739 -5.34 -3.24 61.07
N PRO A 740 -4.56 -3.20 62.17
CA PRO A 740 -4.53 -2.08 63.13
C PRO A 740 -3.60 -0.92 62.71
N PRO A 741 -3.74 0.28 63.31
CA PRO A 741 -2.89 1.44 63.00
C PRO A 741 -1.52 1.37 63.71
N PRO A 742 -0.43 1.89 63.11
CA PRO A 742 0.87 1.99 63.77
C PRO A 742 0.91 3.15 64.77
N ALA A 743 1.36 2.88 66.00
CA ALA A 743 1.53 3.87 67.05
C ALA A 743 2.95 4.49 67.03
N SER A 744 3.03 5.80 67.25
CA SER A 744 4.28 6.55 67.40
C SER A 744 4.83 6.44 68.82
N LYS A 745 6.11 6.07 68.99
CA LYS A 745 6.93 6.44 70.16
C LYS A 745 8.39 6.69 69.77
N SER A 746 8.90 7.84 70.17
CA SER A 746 10.30 8.27 70.04
C SER A 746 11.17 7.75 71.20
N PRO A 747 12.50 7.83 71.07
CA PRO A 747 13.40 8.08 72.19
C PRO A 747 13.92 9.52 72.19
N LEU A 748 13.99 10.12 73.38
CA LEU A 748 14.72 11.36 73.70
C LEU A 748 16.18 10.97 74.01
N VAL A 749 17.22 11.75 73.71
CA VAL A 749 17.89 12.73 74.60
C VAL A 749 19.07 13.40 73.84
N SER A 750 19.42 14.64 74.19
CA SER A 750 20.47 15.51 73.60
C SER A 750 21.70 15.64 74.56
N PRO A 751 22.71 16.56 74.44
CA PRO A 751 22.98 17.62 73.43
C PRO A 751 24.47 17.93 73.07
N LYS A 752 24.68 18.99 72.25
CA LYS A 752 25.90 19.85 72.07
C LYS A 752 27.12 19.26 71.30
N ALA A 753 27.88 20.03 70.50
CA ALA A 753 27.73 21.39 69.95
C ALA A 753 28.70 21.61 68.75
N GLY A 754 28.44 22.58 67.86
CA GLY A 754 29.39 22.99 66.81
C GLY A 754 28.79 23.68 65.57
N THR A 755 28.92 25.01 65.51
CA THR A 755 28.87 25.95 64.36
C THR A 755 29.38 25.40 63.01
N SER A 756 29.00 25.89 61.81
CA SER A 756 28.21 27.07 61.36
C SER A 756 27.93 27.01 59.83
N GLN A 757 26.93 27.79 59.32
CA GLN A 757 26.84 28.50 58.00
C GLN A 757 27.51 27.94 56.71
N ALA A 758 27.01 28.03 55.46
CA ALA A 758 25.82 28.67 54.86
C ALA A 758 25.42 27.97 53.52
N LYS A 759 24.85 28.69 52.53
CA LYS A 759 23.98 28.19 51.43
C LYS A 759 24.63 28.31 50.02
N LEU A 760 24.09 27.58 49.02
CA LEU A 760 24.28 27.65 47.54
C LEU A 760 25.45 26.81 46.93
N PRO A 761 25.51 26.56 45.59
CA PRO A 761 24.50 26.03 44.65
C PRO A 761 25.08 24.82 43.82
N PRO A 762 24.48 24.28 42.72
CA PRO A 762 24.84 22.95 42.18
C PRO A 762 26.04 22.94 41.19
N PRO A 763 26.78 21.81 41.08
CA PRO A 763 27.99 21.71 40.26
C PRO A 763 27.77 21.29 38.79
N ARG A 764 28.75 21.64 37.94
CA ARG A 764 28.88 21.24 36.52
C ARG A 764 29.76 19.98 36.34
N LYS A 765 29.74 19.43 35.12
CA LYS A 765 30.65 18.46 34.46
C LYS A 765 31.96 18.05 35.17
N PRO A 766 32.39 16.78 34.97
CA PRO A 766 33.82 16.45 34.85
C PRO A 766 34.22 15.66 33.58
N LEU A 767 35.48 15.86 33.19
CA LEU A 767 36.39 15.06 32.35
C LEU A 767 37.80 15.31 32.93
N PRO A 768 38.86 14.56 32.57
CA PRO A 768 39.03 13.09 32.56
C PRO A 768 40.32 12.68 33.34
N CYS A 769 40.63 11.38 33.50
CA CYS A 769 42.02 10.90 33.67
C CYS A 769 42.17 9.37 33.51
N SER A 770 43.38 8.94 33.08
CA SER A 770 43.81 7.56 32.75
C SER A 770 44.42 6.84 34.00
N PRO A 771 45.11 5.64 33.98
CA PRO A 771 46.10 5.16 33.00
C PRO A 771 46.15 3.63 32.70
N ILE A 772 47.22 3.26 31.98
CA ILE A 772 47.57 1.99 31.30
C ILE A 772 48.04 0.86 32.25
N ARG A 773 47.90 -0.42 31.83
CA ARG A 773 48.76 -1.54 32.29
C ARG A 773 49.16 -2.47 31.14
N SER A 774 50.43 -2.89 31.13
CA SER A 774 51.10 -3.66 30.06
C SER A 774 50.92 -5.19 30.17
N PRO A 775 51.07 -5.96 29.07
CA PRO A 775 50.96 -7.43 29.06
C PRO A 775 52.31 -8.18 29.23
N GLN A 776 52.24 -9.46 29.62
CA GLN A 776 53.39 -10.39 29.76
C GLN A 776 53.79 -11.08 28.44
N VAL A 777 54.96 -11.74 28.43
CA VAL A 777 55.74 -12.08 27.23
C VAL A 777 56.11 -13.59 27.14
N VAL A 778 55.60 -14.26 26.08
CA VAL A 778 56.28 -15.21 25.14
C VAL A 778 56.92 -16.51 25.70
N PRO A 779 56.68 -17.69 25.07
CA PRO A 779 57.69 -18.28 24.15
C PRO A 779 57.25 -18.38 22.66
N LYS A 780 58.21 -18.38 21.74
CA LYS A 780 58.01 -18.46 20.27
C LYS A 780 58.00 -19.90 19.75
N GLN A 781 57.21 -20.16 18.71
CA GLN A 781 57.48 -21.21 17.71
C GLN A 781 57.35 -20.65 16.27
N GLN A 782 58.02 -21.29 15.31
CA GLN A 782 58.28 -20.76 13.97
C GLN A 782 57.10 -20.99 12.99
N PRO A 783 56.89 -20.10 12.00
CA PRO A 783 55.95 -20.35 10.89
C PRO A 783 56.59 -21.23 9.79
N PRO A 784 55.82 -22.14 9.15
CA PRO A 784 56.29 -22.92 8.01
C PRO A 784 56.39 -22.08 6.71
N ARG A 785 57.22 -22.54 5.77
CA ARG A 785 57.62 -21.82 4.55
C ARG A 785 56.55 -21.82 3.45
N ARG A 786 56.45 -20.73 2.68
CA ARG A 786 55.81 -20.71 1.35
C ARG A 786 56.68 -21.43 0.31
N PRO A 787 56.07 -22.17 -0.64
CA PRO A 787 56.65 -22.42 -1.96
C PRO A 787 56.20 -21.38 -3.00
N LEU A 788 57.02 -21.19 -4.03
CA LEU A 788 56.78 -20.45 -5.29
C LEU A 788 57.39 -21.30 -6.44
N PRO A 789 57.10 -20.98 -7.71
CA PRO A 789 55.89 -21.33 -8.43
C PRO A 789 56.14 -22.46 -9.47
N GLY A 790 55.07 -23.08 -9.96
CA GLY A 790 55.13 -24.05 -11.05
C GLY A 790 54.07 -23.79 -12.10
N GLY A 791 54.44 -23.87 -13.37
CA GLY A 791 53.55 -23.99 -14.52
C GLY A 791 54.30 -24.66 -15.67
N PRO A 792 53.73 -24.76 -16.88
CA PRO A 792 52.31 -24.67 -17.23
C PRO A 792 51.76 -26.06 -17.66
N LEU A 793 50.43 -26.24 -17.69
CA LEU A 793 49.82 -27.35 -18.42
C LEU A 793 48.66 -26.84 -19.29
N LEU A 794 48.67 -27.25 -20.56
CA LEU A 794 47.67 -26.87 -21.55
C LEU A 794 46.28 -27.43 -21.18
N ALA A 795 45.27 -26.57 -21.25
CA ALA A 795 43.89 -26.97 -21.48
C ALA A 795 43.36 -26.19 -22.70
N LYS A 796 42.75 -26.92 -23.65
CA LYS A 796 42.30 -26.43 -24.96
C LYS A 796 41.47 -25.14 -24.90
N GLU A 797 41.77 -24.21 -25.80
CA GLU A 797 40.85 -23.15 -26.18
C GLU A 797 39.57 -23.72 -26.81
N LEU A 798 38.43 -23.12 -26.44
CA LEU A 798 37.19 -23.13 -27.21
C LEU A 798 36.89 -21.66 -27.56
N PRO A 799 36.52 -21.35 -28.82
CA PRO A 799 36.42 -19.96 -29.27
C PRO A 799 35.24 -19.23 -28.60
N PRO A 800 35.37 -17.94 -28.27
CA PRO A 800 34.27 -17.15 -27.72
C PRO A 800 33.18 -16.94 -28.79
N ALA A 801 31.93 -17.16 -28.39
CA ALA A 801 30.77 -16.85 -29.22
C ALA A 801 30.75 -15.37 -29.61
N HIS A 802 30.43 -15.06 -30.87
CA HIS A 802 30.40 -13.69 -31.39
C HIS A 802 29.24 -12.86 -30.80
N GLY A 803 29.45 -12.30 -29.61
CA GLY A 803 28.62 -11.22 -29.08
C GLY A 803 28.88 -9.93 -29.85
N GLN A 804 28.00 -9.60 -30.82
CA GLN A 804 28.05 -8.32 -31.53
C GLN A 804 27.95 -7.15 -30.54
N THR A 805 29.09 -6.50 -30.32
CA THR A 805 29.24 -5.33 -29.45
C THR A 805 29.32 -4.10 -30.34
N LEU A 806 28.39 -3.16 -30.19
CA LEU A 806 28.38 -1.92 -30.97
C LEU A 806 28.90 -0.75 -30.14
N LEU A 807 29.94 -0.11 -30.66
CA LEU A 807 30.42 1.20 -30.24
C LEU A 807 29.55 2.26 -30.91
N VAL A 808 29.03 3.20 -30.13
CA VAL A 808 28.25 4.34 -30.64
C VAL A 808 28.83 5.63 -30.09
N MET A 809 29.15 6.56 -31.00
CA MET A 809 29.45 7.94 -30.64
C MET A 809 28.16 8.72 -30.46
N VAL A 810 28.04 9.43 -29.33
CA VAL A 810 26.96 10.40 -29.10
C VAL A 810 27.58 11.80 -29.05
N PRO A 811 26.97 12.83 -29.69
CA PRO A 811 27.51 14.19 -29.64
C PRO A 811 27.70 14.69 -28.19
N PRO A 812 28.77 15.45 -27.91
CA PRO A 812 29.04 15.92 -26.55
C PRO A 812 27.94 16.87 -26.06
N THR A 813 27.41 16.60 -24.87
CA THR A 813 26.61 17.56 -24.11
C THR A 813 27.54 18.67 -23.60
N ASN A 814 27.20 19.93 -23.89
CA ASN A 814 28.05 21.09 -23.60
C ASN A 814 28.14 21.41 -22.09
N PHE A 815 28.96 20.67 -21.34
CA PHE A 815 29.33 21.02 -19.98
C PHE A 815 30.29 22.22 -19.98
N LYS A 816 29.79 23.41 -19.59
CA LYS A 816 30.63 24.57 -19.29
C LYS A 816 31.02 24.57 -17.81
N VAL A 817 32.25 24.17 -17.51
CA VAL A 817 32.85 24.42 -16.19
C VAL A 817 33.28 25.89 -16.13
N SER A 818 32.69 26.65 -15.20
CA SER A 818 33.08 28.06 -14.97
C SER A 818 34.22 28.15 -13.96
N SER A 819 35.45 28.32 -14.45
CA SER A 819 36.55 28.88 -13.66
C SER A 819 36.83 30.32 -14.10
N GLY A 820 36.61 31.26 -13.19
CA GLY A 820 36.84 32.68 -13.44
C GLY A 820 38.31 33.07 -13.23
N SER A 821 38.99 33.54 -14.28
CA SER A 821 40.19 34.38 -14.17
C SER A 821 40.33 35.22 -15.45
N SER A 822 40.67 36.50 -15.29
CA SER A 822 40.57 37.53 -16.32
C SER A 822 41.88 37.75 -17.09
N HIS A 823 41.81 37.94 -18.41
CA HIS A 823 42.40 39.10 -19.12
C HIS A 823 41.97 39.15 -20.60
N PRO A 824 42.00 40.33 -21.27
CA PRO A 824 41.34 40.54 -22.56
C PRO A 824 42.26 40.47 -23.78
N SER A 825 41.73 40.01 -24.93
CA SER A 825 42.36 40.19 -26.25
C SER A 825 41.32 40.24 -27.39
N ARG A 826 41.73 40.84 -28.52
CA ARG A 826 40.88 41.42 -29.60
C ARG A 826 40.11 40.40 -30.48
N PRO A 827 39.06 40.85 -31.21
CA PRO A 827 38.26 40.00 -32.08
C PRO A 827 38.90 39.76 -33.47
N LEU A 828 38.59 38.61 -34.07
CA LEU A 828 38.92 38.25 -35.46
C LEU A 828 37.65 37.94 -36.26
N LYS A 829 37.73 38.16 -37.58
CA LYS A 829 36.59 38.23 -38.53
C LYS A 829 36.00 36.87 -38.91
N PRO A 830 34.72 36.82 -39.36
CA PRO A 830 34.07 35.58 -39.81
C PRO A 830 34.54 35.10 -41.20
N MET A 831 34.44 33.79 -41.44
CA MET A 831 34.59 33.14 -42.76
C MET A 831 33.31 32.39 -43.18
N PRO A 832 33.13 32.10 -44.49
CA PRO A 832 31.80 31.88 -45.10
C PRO A 832 31.32 30.40 -45.13
N PRO A 833 30.03 30.14 -45.42
CA PRO A 833 29.45 28.80 -45.41
C PRO A 833 29.88 27.92 -46.60
N GLN A 834 30.10 26.62 -46.36
CA GLN A 834 30.34 25.62 -47.40
C GLN A 834 29.07 24.84 -47.78
N ARG A 835 29.01 24.38 -49.04
CA ARG A 835 27.89 23.65 -49.65
C ARG A 835 27.87 22.15 -49.29
N PRO A 836 26.70 21.47 -49.40
CA PRO A 836 26.57 20.03 -49.17
C PRO A 836 27.05 19.19 -50.37
N VAL A 837 27.42 17.93 -50.10
CA VAL A 837 27.83 16.89 -51.07
C VAL A 837 27.01 15.60 -50.79
N PRO A 838 26.61 14.80 -51.80
CA PRO A 838 25.38 14.00 -51.72
C PRO A 838 25.54 12.53 -51.27
N ALA A 839 24.39 11.90 -51.00
CA ALA A 839 24.26 10.53 -50.48
C ALA A 839 24.59 9.42 -51.50
N ILE A 840 25.12 8.30 -50.99
CA ILE A 840 25.39 7.07 -51.74
C ILE A 840 24.32 6.01 -51.42
N LYS A 841 23.74 5.40 -52.47
CA LYS A 841 22.80 4.27 -52.37
C LYS A 841 23.57 2.96 -52.10
N VAL A 842 23.01 2.10 -51.26
CA VAL A 842 23.45 0.69 -51.12
C VAL A 842 22.45 -0.22 -51.83
N GLN A 843 22.95 -1.14 -52.66
CA GLN A 843 22.14 -2.11 -53.40
C GLN A 843 21.77 -3.33 -52.56
N SER A 844 20.58 -3.89 -52.80
CA SER A 844 20.16 -5.17 -52.25
C SER A 844 20.54 -6.33 -53.19
N THR A 845 21.17 -7.38 -52.66
CA THR A 845 21.30 -8.67 -53.36
C THR A 845 20.63 -9.78 -52.56
N SER A 846 19.71 -10.48 -53.20
CA SER A 846 19.01 -11.66 -52.68
C SER A 846 19.82 -12.93 -52.94
N PHE A 847 19.86 -13.86 -51.99
CA PHE A 847 20.27 -15.24 -52.27
C PHE A 847 19.18 -16.25 -51.88
N SER A 848 18.90 -17.13 -52.83
CA SER A 848 17.99 -18.27 -52.71
C SER A 848 18.73 -19.45 -52.07
N SER A 849 18.04 -20.20 -51.20
CA SER A 849 18.58 -21.44 -50.63
C SER A 849 17.81 -22.66 -51.17
N LYS A 850 18.54 -23.71 -51.54
CA LYS A 850 18.01 -25.01 -51.94
C LYS A 850 18.83 -26.12 -51.26
N LYS A 851 18.10 -27.11 -50.75
CA LYS A 851 18.53 -28.24 -49.90
C LYS A 851 18.79 -27.85 -48.44
#